data_AF-A0A7X3WRX9-F1
#
_entry.id   AF-A0A7X3WRX9-F1
#
_cell.length_a   1.000
_cell.length_b   1.000
_cell.length_c   1.000
_cell.angle_alpha   90.00
_cell.angle_beta   90.00
_cell.angle_gamma   90.00
#
_symmetry.space_group_name_H-M   'P 1'
#
loop_
_entity.id
_entity.type
_entity.pdbx_description
1 polymer ?
#
loop_
_entity_poly.entity_id
_entity_poly.type
_entity_poly.pdbx_seq_one_letter_code
_entity_poly.pdbx_strand_id
1 'polypeptide(L)'
;MRTIKARLGNLYLFTLTTYFALYVLVGKAFPADTDHKPAETSTHREIKAIRTETPPKIDGKLDDTCWQNSAKTSGLIQFEPQRGEPATQPTTIYLVYDANKLYVAFECFKTDMDNLAANQTRRDSFFFSDDHVEVLIDTFLDGRNCYAFALNPLGTQTDRRLINEGTNRRTGSSSIGTAISWDCDWQGQAAKEIDKWTAEFAIPFAELRFSKASDIATWGINFWRNDEALAEEQTWADLGERQYAVSKFGKLTDLPIADLVTKRPVKFKPYATLKPQGSQPEDGDGETTVEVKPDAGLDLRYPIKDFTVDLTLNPDFAQIEADPDLVNLSDIPLRFPEKRPFFLEGNELFQMPIDLFYSRRVEDLIGGGKVIGKFSKYNLAFMEAVAGPENPDKEIEEGELPLANYNYSVFRLQRELGKTSSVGLLGVNKQRGSTYDRAGGVDARVQLPADVNLNLEYAREWKAGGLKMADSTADDLIFVQLARRTNVFSLDAVYADIGEHFNPETGFIPRVDRRGLVIRSRYNKQYKGTLERLRGEAEYERLVNHAGELTNHRARFSGLLGVNNIFFLLGPEWYYHVNDNNEPLTDRTVRFFAGWFPPKYVQIRNTGSFGVRDNKDTFFIRPEITIRPTAKLSFELILQRLHERAPETTQWQLSEWTRRFIVNYQFAQRMYARASAQFTLEKERRVFALFAYEYRPESNFFIVYNDNRDVDGDTERIVFIKIAHLLKTNLF
;
A
#
# COMPACT_ATOMS: atom_id res chain seq x y z
N MET A 1 34.49 19.50 -34.95
CA MET A 1 33.72 18.42 -35.64
C MET A 1 33.23 17.28 -34.73
N ARG A 2 33.73 17.09 -33.50
CA ARG A 2 33.20 16.08 -32.55
C ARG A 2 31.94 16.51 -31.78
N THR A 3 31.64 17.81 -31.69
CA THR A 3 30.50 18.36 -30.94
C THR A 3 29.17 18.39 -31.72
N ILE A 4 29.20 18.18 -33.03
CA ILE A 4 28.00 18.17 -33.89
C ILE A 4 27.40 16.75 -34.01
N LYS A 5 28.20 15.69 -33.83
CA LYS A 5 27.70 14.29 -33.83
C LYS A 5 26.93 13.90 -32.56
N ALA A 6 27.17 14.54 -31.41
CA ALA A 6 26.45 14.26 -30.17
C ALA A 6 25.04 14.90 -30.13
N ARG A 7 24.83 16.05 -30.79
CA ARG A 7 23.51 16.70 -30.86
C ARG A 7 22.56 16.05 -31.87
N LEU A 8 23.09 15.40 -32.92
CA LEU A 8 22.28 14.68 -33.91
C LEU A 8 21.76 13.31 -33.42
N GLY A 9 22.48 12.65 -32.50
CA GLY A 9 22.02 11.38 -31.90
C GLY A 9 20.83 11.56 -30.94
N ASN A 10 20.81 12.66 -30.17
CA ASN A 10 19.70 12.96 -29.26
C ASN A 10 18.44 13.43 -29.99
N LEU A 11 18.57 14.11 -31.14
CA LEU A 11 17.42 14.51 -31.95
C LEU A 11 16.79 13.30 -32.67
N TYR A 12 17.60 12.31 -33.08
CA TYR A 12 17.12 11.05 -33.68
C TYR A 12 16.43 10.15 -32.66
N LEU A 13 16.95 10.04 -31.43
CA LEU A 13 16.29 9.28 -30.38
C LEU A 13 14.97 9.93 -29.97
N PHE A 14 14.94 11.27 -29.83
CA PHE A 14 13.74 12.03 -29.48
C PHE A 14 12.66 11.97 -30.58
N THR A 15 13.06 12.01 -31.86
CA THR A 15 12.12 11.82 -32.98
C THR A 15 11.65 10.38 -33.09
N LEU A 16 12.48 9.36 -32.80
CA LEU A 16 12.06 7.95 -32.76
C LEU A 16 11.12 7.65 -31.58
N THR A 17 11.36 8.16 -30.38
CA THR A 17 10.43 8.00 -29.25
C THR A 17 9.15 8.79 -29.44
N THR A 18 9.21 10.00 -30.03
CA THR A 18 8.00 10.77 -30.35
C THR A 18 7.21 10.12 -31.47
N TYR A 19 7.86 9.58 -32.52
CA TYR A 19 7.18 8.79 -33.56
C TYR A 19 6.64 7.48 -33.02
N PHE A 20 7.36 6.77 -32.13
CA PHE A 20 6.86 5.54 -31.51
C PHE A 20 5.67 5.82 -30.58
N ALA A 21 5.72 6.89 -29.78
CA ALA A 21 4.60 7.33 -28.95
C ALA A 21 3.39 7.76 -29.81
N LEU A 22 3.61 8.52 -30.89
CA LEU A 22 2.53 8.86 -31.84
C LEU A 22 2.03 7.64 -32.61
N TYR A 23 2.88 6.68 -32.95
CA TYR A 23 2.51 5.45 -33.64
C TYR A 23 1.80 4.45 -32.71
N VAL A 24 2.04 4.50 -31.40
CA VAL A 24 1.24 3.77 -30.40
C VAL A 24 -0.10 4.49 -30.13
N LEU A 25 -0.15 5.82 -30.27
CA LEU A 25 -1.37 6.62 -30.11
C LEU A 25 -2.27 6.63 -31.36
N VAL A 26 -1.70 6.54 -32.56
CA VAL A 26 -2.40 6.66 -33.86
C VAL A 26 -2.36 5.36 -34.66
N GLY A 27 -1.45 4.45 -34.36
CA GLY A 27 -1.39 3.14 -34.98
C GLY A 27 -2.68 2.39 -34.68
N LYS A 28 -3.44 2.12 -35.74
CA LYS A 28 -4.42 1.03 -35.73
C LYS A 28 -3.75 -0.13 -35.03
N ALA A 29 -4.35 -0.56 -33.92
CA ALA A 29 -3.94 -1.75 -33.19
C ALA A 29 -3.45 -2.77 -34.21
N PHE A 30 -2.21 -3.27 -34.05
CA PHE A 30 -1.86 -4.53 -34.69
C PHE A 30 -3.06 -5.44 -34.47
N PRO A 31 -3.60 -6.09 -35.51
CA PRO A 31 -4.57 -7.13 -35.28
C PRO A 31 -3.84 -8.18 -34.45
N ALA A 32 -3.98 -8.07 -33.13
CA ALA A 32 -4.09 -9.25 -32.32
C ALA A 32 -5.12 -10.11 -33.05
N ASP A 33 -4.80 -11.38 -33.20
CA ASP A 33 -5.70 -12.38 -33.72
C ASP A 33 -6.93 -12.42 -32.79
N THR A 34 -7.82 -11.43 -32.96
CA THR A 34 -9.07 -11.25 -32.24
C THR A 34 -10.15 -11.78 -33.16
N ASP A 35 -10.06 -13.07 -33.45
CA ASP A 35 -11.24 -13.85 -33.81
C ASP A 35 -12.10 -14.15 -32.57
N HIS A 36 -11.77 -13.54 -31.43
CA HIS A 36 -12.73 -13.34 -30.37
C HIS A 36 -13.74 -12.27 -30.81
N LYS A 37 -14.84 -12.74 -31.42
CA LYS A 37 -16.12 -12.02 -31.36
C LYS A 37 -16.26 -11.50 -29.92
N PRO A 38 -16.51 -10.19 -29.70
CA PRO A 38 -16.97 -9.77 -28.39
C PRO A 38 -18.20 -10.62 -28.11
N ALA A 39 -18.16 -11.42 -27.05
CA ALA A 39 -19.40 -11.91 -26.50
C ALA A 39 -20.16 -10.65 -26.08
N GLU A 40 -21.09 -10.21 -26.92
CA GLU A 40 -22.20 -9.34 -26.54
C GLU A 40 -23.01 -10.12 -25.51
N THR A 41 -22.50 -10.15 -24.29
CA THR A 41 -23.15 -10.63 -23.07
C THR A 41 -22.14 -10.45 -21.94
N SER A 42 -21.99 -9.21 -21.43
CA SER A 42 -21.90 -9.13 -19.97
C SER A 42 -23.25 -9.64 -19.48
N THR A 43 -23.38 -10.96 -19.31
CA THR A 43 -24.49 -11.49 -18.52
C THR A 43 -24.34 -10.80 -17.18
N HIS A 44 -25.25 -9.85 -16.88
CA HIS A 44 -25.29 -9.23 -15.57
C HIS A 44 -25.53 -10.38 -14.60
N ARG A 45 -24.46 -10.89 -14.00
CA ARG A 45 -24.57 -11.98 -13.05
C ARG A 45 -25.24 -11.44 -11.79
N GLU A 46 -26.23 -12.16 -11.32
CA GLU A 46 -27.01 -11.77 -10.14
C GLU A 46 -27.06 -12.95 -9.17
N ILE A 47 -26.97 -12.65 -7.87
CA ILE A 47 -27.19 -13.58 -6.77
C ILE A 47 -28.18 -12.93 -5.80
N LYS A 48 -29.19 -13.68 -5.36
CA LYS A 48 -30.22 -13.17 -4.46
C LYS A 48 -29.77 -13.29 -3.00
N ALA A 49 -30.11 -12.31 -2.18
CA ALA A 49 -29.93 -12.40 -0.74
C ALA A 49 -31.00 -13.33 -0.14
N ILE A 50 -30.58 -14.41 0.53
CA ILE A 50 -31.49 -15.34 1.21
C ILE A 50 -31.31 -15.23 2.72
N ARG A 51 -32.41 -15.00 3.44
CA ARG A 51 -32.41 -14.87 4.90
C ARG A 51 -32.25 -16.24 5.56
N THR A 52 -31.50 -16.30 6.65
CA THR A 52 -31.45 -17.45 7.56
C THR A 52 -31.87 -17.03 8.98
N GLU A 53 -32.60 -17.90 9.68
CA GLU A 53 -32.93 -17.73 11.11
C GLU A 53 -31.82 -18.29 12.01
N THR A 54 -31.12 -19.32 11.54
CA THR A 54 -30.00 -19.95 12.24
C THR A 54 -28.71 -19.60 11.48
N PRO A 55 -27.88 -18.67 11.99
CA PRO A 55 -26.62 -18.33 11.34
C PRO A 55 -25.61 -19.49 11.43
N PRO A 56 -24.69 -19.61 10.47
CA PRO A 56 -23.64 -20.62 10.51
C PRO A 56 -22.64 -20.34 11.63
N LYS A 57 -22.00 -21.40 12.13
CA LYS A 57 -20.84 -21.29 12.99
C LYS A 57 -19.61 -21.16 12.12
N ILE A 58 -18.92 -20.02 12.20
CA ILE A 58 -17.72 -19.75 11.41
C ILE A 58 -16.54 -20.61 11.91
N ASP A 59 -16.45 -21.84 11.42
CA ASP A 59 -15.38 -22.78 11.72
C ASP A 59 -14.72 -23.39 10.46
N GLY A 60 -15.15 -22.91 9.29
CA GLY A 60 -14.63 -23.28 7.99
C GLY A 60 -15.34 -24.47 7.37
N LYS A 61 -16.32 -25.10 8.04
CA LYS A 61 -17.02 -26.29 7.54
C LYS A 61 -18.41 -25.93 7.03
N LEU A 62 -18.84 -26.56 5.94
CA LEU A 62 -20.13 -26.28 5.30
C LEU A 62 -21.22 -27.27 5.73
N ASP A 63 -21.21 -27.72 6.98
CA ASP A 63 -22.15 -28.70 7.54
C ASP A 63 -23.40 -28.06 8.19
N ASP A 64 -23.40 -26.75 8.41
CA ASP A 64 -24.56 -25.99 8.89
C ASP A 64 -25.75 -26.01 7.91
N THR A 65 -26.96 -26.16 8.46
CA THR A 65 -28.19 -26.32 7.66
C THR A 65 -28.52 -25.12 6.77
N CYS A 66 -28.07 -23.91 7.13
CA CYS A 66 -28.32 -22.71 6.33
C CYS A 66 -27.67 -22.79 4.94
N TRP A 67 -26.55 -23.50 4.80
CA TRP A 67 -25.85 -23.67 3.52
C TRP A 67 -26.62 -24.55 2.53
N GLN A 68 -27.54 -25.40 3.01
CA GLN A 68 -28.39 -26.21 2.13
C GLN A 68 -29.41 -25.33 1.38
N ASN A 69 -29.98 -24.34 2.06
CA ASN A 69 -31.01 -23.43 1.57
C ASN A 69 -30.47 -22.05 1.12
N SER A 70 -29.16 -21.91 0.99
CA SER A 70 -28.54 -20.64 0.61
C SER A 70 -28.78 -20.28 -0.85
N ALA A 71 -28.55 -19.01 -1.20
CA ALA A 71 -28.22 -18.70 -2.58
C ALA A 71 -26.89 -19.37 -2.93
N LYS A 72 -26.78 -19.86 -4.18
CA LYS A 72 -25.59 -20.53 -4.70
C LYS A 72 -25.24 -19.99 -6.06
N THR A 73 -23.94 -19.83 -6.32
CA THR A 73 -23.43 -19.51 -7.66
C THR A 73 -22.10 -20.21 -7.89
N SER A 74 -21.70 -20.35 -9.16
CA SER A 74 -20.50 -21.05 -9.59
C SER A 74 -20.03 -20.53 -10.94
N GLY A 75 -19.15 -21.27 -11.63
CA GLY A 75 -18.71 -20.93 -12.98
C GLY A 75 -17.87 -19.67 -13.02
N LEU A 76 -16.87 -19.57 -12.14
CA LEU A 76 -15.85 -18.52 -12.24
C LEU A 76 -15.14 -18.65 -13.58
N ILE A 77 -14.70 -17.51 -14.10
CA ILE A 77 -13.90 -17.42 -15.32
C ILE A 77 -12.49 -16.97 -14.96
N GLN A 78 -11.53 -17.39 -15.75
CA GLN A 78 -10.15 -16.95 -15.62
C GLN A 78 -10.06 -15.47 -15.93
N PHE A 79 -9.34 -14.76 -15.07
CA PHE A 79 -8.90 -13.39 -15.26
C PHE A 79 -7.47 -13.36 -15.82
N GLU A 80 -6.61 -14.23 -15.28
CA GLU A 80 -5.30 -14.64 -15.78
C GLU A 80 -5.18 -16.17 -15.64
N PRO A 81 -4.44 -16.87 -16.52
CA PRO A 81 -3.69 -16.35 -17.67
C PRO A 81 -4.52 -16.26 -18.97
N GLN A 82 -5.61 -17.04 -19.08
CA GLN A 82 -6.46 -17.12 -20.28
C GLN A 82 -7.82 -16.46 -20.03
N ARG A 83 -7.87 -15.12 -20.11
CA ARG A 83 -9.07 -14.38 -19.72
C ARG A 83 -10.34 -14.85 -20.43
N GLY A 84 -11.42 -15.00 -19.67
CA GLY A 84 -12.75 -15.33 -20.15
C GLY A 84 -13.02 -16.83 -20.25
N GLU A 85 -11.97 -17.65 -20.25
CA GLU A 85 -12.10 -19.11 -20.21
C GLU A 85 -12.68 -19.58 -18.86
N PRO A 86 -13.37 -20.72 -18.80
CA PRO A 86 -13.79 -21.31 -17.53
C PRO A 86 -12.61 -21.58 -16.59
N ALA A 87 -12.84 -21.39 -15.29
CA ALA A 87 -11.89 -21.80 -14.26
C ALA A 87 -11.54 -23.29 -14.39
N THR A 88 -10.25 -23.63 -14.27
CA THR A 88 -9.78 -25.02 -14.40
C THR A 88 -10.29 -25.90 -13.26
N GLN A 89 -10.42 -25.34 -12.06
CA GLN A 89 -10.90 -26.05 -10.88
C GLN A 89 -12.25 -25.47 -10.40
N PRO A 90 -13.28 -26.32 -10.19
CA PRO A 90 -14.60 -25.86 -9.78
C PRO A 90 -14.57 -25.12 -8.44
N THR A 91 -15.40 -24.09 -8.34
CA THR A 91 -15.68 -23.37 -7.10
C THR A 91 -17.17 -23.10 -6.97
N THR A 92 -17.75 -23.44 -5.82
CA THR A 92 -19.13 -23.11 -5.47
C THR A 92 -19.11 -22.02 -4.40
N ILE A 93 -19.95 -21.00 -4.57
CA ILE A 93 -20.09 -19.89 -3.64
C ILE A 93 -21.50 -19.91 -3.07
N TYR A 94 -21.60 -19.75 -1.75
CA TYR A 94 -22.84 -19.77 -0.98
C TYR A 94 -23.03 -18.42 -0.32
N LEU A 95 -24.27 -17.94 -0.27
CA LEU A 95 -24.60 -16.64 0.35
C LEU A 95 -25.92 -16.73 1.12
N VAL A 96 -25.89 -16.31 2.38
CA VAL A 96 -27.07 -16.07 3.24
C VAL A 96 -26.84 -14.82 4.08
N TYR A 97 -27.90 -14.30 4.69
CA TYR A 97 -27.79 -13.20 5.65
C TYR A 97 -28.76 -13.39 6.82
N ASP A 98 -28.44 -12.80 7.96
CA ASP A 98 -29.40 -12.57 9.05
C ASP A 98 -29.56 -11.06 9.29
N ALA A 99 -30.26 -10.65 10.36
CA ALA A 99 -30.43 -9.22 10.65
C ALA A 99 -29.10 -8.47 10.93
N ASN A 100 -28.03 -9.16 11.31
CA ASN A 100 -26.78 -8.58 11.78
C ASN A 100 -25.62 -8.69 10.77
N LYS A 101 -25.56 -9.78 9.99
CA LYS A 101 -24.40 -10.12 9.16
C LYS A 101 -24.79 -10.70 7.80
N LEU A 102 -23.94 -10.44 6.83
CA LEU A 102 -23.86 -11.17 5.57
C LEU A 102 -22.89 -12.33 5.73
N TYR A 103 -23.31 -13.54 5.35
CA TYR A 103 -22.48 -14.74 5.37
C TYR A 103 -22.19 -15.19 3.94
N VAL A 104 -20.92 -15.44 3.66
CA VAL A 104 -20.46 -15.95 2.37
C VAL A 104 -19.58 -17.17 2.62
N ALA A 105 -19.73 -18.21 1.83
CA ALA A 105 -18.83 -19.34 1.87
C ALA A 105 -18.34 -19.76 0.49
N PHE A 106 -17.14 -20.34 0.46
CA PHE A 106 -16.51 -20.90 -0.71
C PHE A 106 -16.25 -22.38 -0.49
N GLU A 107 -16.55 -23.18 -1.52
CA GLU A 107 -16.11 -24.55 -1.65
C GLU A 107 -15.18 -24.63 -2.86
N CYS A 108 -13.87 -24.76 -2.61
CA CYS A 108 -12.83 -24.69 -3.62
C CYS A 108 -12.23 -26.07 -3.86
N PHE A 109 -12.66 -26.75 -4.93
CA PHE A 109 -12.08 -28.03 -5.31
C PHE A 109 -10.63 -27.84 -5.76
N LYS A 110 -9.75 -28.77 -5.39
CA LYS A 110 -8.35 -28.79 -5.79
C LYS A 110 -7.87 -30.22 -5.99
N THR A 111 -7.38 -30.51 -7.19
CA THR A 111 -6.93 -31.86 -7.56
C THR A 111 -5.61 -32.25 -6.88
N ASP A 112 -4.82 -31.27 -6.46
CA ASP A 112 -3.53 -31.46 -5.80
C ASP A 112 -3.46 -30.61 -4.52
N MET A 113 -3.93 -31.21 -3.42
CA MET A 113 -3.93 -30.58 -2.11
C MET A 113 -2.53 -30.50 -1.48
N ASP A 114 -1.54 -31.25 -1.98
CA ASP A 114 -0.17 -31.18 -1.49
C ASP A 114 0.50 -29.86 -1.90
N ASN A 115 0.09 -29.29 -3.03
CA ASN A 115 0.52 -27.98 -3.54
C ASN A 115 -0.41 -26.81 -3.16
N LEU A 116 -1.27 -26.97 -2.15
CA LEU A 116 -2.04 -25.86 -1.58
C LEU A 116 -1.11 -24.84 -0.88
N ALA A 117 -0.92 -23.67 -1.48
CA ALA A 117 -0.09 -22.60 -0.96
C ALA A 117 -0.81 -21.88 0.19
N ALA A 118 -0.23 -21.91 1.38
CA ALA A 118 -0.86 -21.45 2.61
C ALA A 118 0.22 -21.17 3.66
N ASN A 119 0.85 -20.01 3.57
CA ASN A 119 2.11 -19.69 4.25
C ASN A 119 2.01 -18.49 5.20
N GLN A 120 1.03 -17.61 4.98
CA GLN A 120 0.87 -16.40 5.76
C GLN A 120 -0.21 -16.59 6.83
N THR A 121 0.12 -16.27 8.08
CA THR A 121 -0.74 -16.53 9.25
C THR A 121 -1.21 -15.27 9.97
N ARG A 122 -0.52 -14.15 9.75
CA ARG A 122 -0.82 -12.88 10.40
C ARG A 122 -1.94 -12.16 9.65
N ARG A 123 -2.96 -11.69 10.38
CA ARG A 123 -4.01 -10.83 9.81
C ARG A 123 -3.39 -9.59 9.14
N ASP A 124 -3.92 -9.22 7.98
CA ASP A 124 -3.43 -8.13 7.12
C ASP A 124 -1.99 -8.28 6.64
N SER A 125 -1.43 -9.50 6.73
CA SER A 125 -0.22 -9.83 5.96
C SER A 125 -0.54 -9.91 4.46
N PHE A 126 0.47 -9.66 3.65
CA PHE A 126 0.34 -9.82 2.21
C PHE A 126 0.37 -11.30 1.83
N PHE A 127 -0.80 -11.95 1.79
CA PHE A 127 -0.96 -13.37 1.45
C PHE A 127 -1.46 -13.64 0.02
N PHE A 128 -1.35 -12.66 -0.88
CA PHE A 128 -1.77 -12.78 -2.28
C PHE A 128 -0.84 -13.67 -3.11
N SER A 129 0.19 -14.25 -2.46
CA SER A 129 1.04 -15.33 -2.98
C SER A 129 0.68 -16.70 -2.37
N ASP A 130 -0.43 -16.79 -1.63
CA ASP A 130 -1.06 -18.03 -1.20
C ASP A 130 -2.29 -18.30 -2.07
N ASP A 131 -2.79 -19.53 -2.08
CA ASP A 131 -4.18 -19.79 -2.47
C ASP A 131 -5.07 -18.91 -1.58
N HIS A 132 -6.07 -18.24 -2.16
CA HIS A 132 -7.00 -17.41 -1.39
C HIS A 132 -8.30 -17.19 -2.15
N VAL A 133 -9.31 -16.74 -1.40
CA VAL A 133 -10.60 -16.28 -1.94
C VAL A 133 -10.91 -14.89 -1.45
N GLU A 134 -11.60 -14.09 -2.27
CA GLU A 134 -12.02 -12.73 -1.92
C GLU A 134 -13.52 -12.51 -2.17
N VAL A 135 -14.14 -11.72 -1.30
CA VAL A 135 -15.49 -11.16 -1.45
C VAL A 135 -15.36 -9.65 -1.63
N LEU A 136 -15.80 -9.13 -2.77
CA LEU A 136 -15.77 -7.69 -3.09
C LEU A 136 -17.19 -7.14 -3.15
N ILE A 137 -17.49 -6.08 -2.38
CA ILE A 137 -18.85 -5.54 -2.20
C ILE A 137 -18.87 -4.02 -2.44
N ASP A 138 -19.57 -3.59 -3.49
CA ASP A 138 -19.95 -2.20 -3.75
C ASP A 138 -21.35 -1.94 -3.16
N THR A 139 -21.35 -1.43 -1.94
CA THR A 139 -22.55 -1.19 -1.13
C THR A 139 -23.36 0.05 -1.54
N PHE A 140 -22.81 0.92 -2.36
CA PHE A 140 -23.50 2.10 -2.89
C PHE A 140 -23.92 1.92 -4.35
N LEU A 141 -23.49 0.83 -5.00
CA LEU A 141 -23.65 0.58 -6.43
C LEU A 141 -23.15 1.76 -7.27
N ASP A 142 -22.06 2.40 -6.82
CA ASP A 142 -21.49 3.58 -7.47
C ASP A 142 -20.51 3.21 -8.59
N GLY A 143 -20.08 1.94 -8.65
CA GLY A 143 -19.16 1.41 -9.66
C GLY A 143 -17.72 1.86 -9.46
N ARG A 144 -17.35 2.38 -8.28
CA ARG A 144 -16.04 2.94 -7.99
C ARG A 144 -15.41 2.36 -6.74
N ASN A 145 -16.19 2.23 -5.68
CA ASN A 145 -15.70 1.93 -4.35
C ASN A 145 -16.24 0.57 -3.92
N CYS A 146 -15.39 -0.25 -3.31
CA CYS A 146 -15.86 -1.49 -2.71
C CYS A 146 -15.07 -1.84 -1.45
N TYR A 147 -15.71 -2.63 -0.59
CA TYR A 147 -15.03 -3.35 0.48
C TYR A 147 -14.55 -4.69 -0.06
N ALA A 148 -13.34 -5.10 0.25
CA ALA A 148 -12.80 -6.41 -0.09
C ALA A 148 -12.41 -7.15 1.18
N PHE A 149 -12.82 -8.41 1.28
CA PHE A 149 -12.51 -9.32 2.38
C PHE A 149 -11.87 -10.57 1.78
N ALA A 150 -10.71 -10.98 2.29
CA ALA A 150 -10.04 -12.16 1.77
C ALA A 150 -9.64 -13.14 2.88
N LEU A 151 -9.65 -14.43 2.53
CA LEU A 151 -9.19 -15.55 3.36
C LEU A 151 -8.25 -16.44 2.57
N ASN A 152 -7.18 -16.87 3.21
CA ASN A 152 -6.38 -18.00 2.74
C ASN A 152 -6.82 -19.32 3.42
N PRO A 153 -6.32 -20.49 2.99
CA PRO A 153 -6.65 -21.79 3.56
C PRO A 153 -6.25 -22.01 5.04
N LEU A 154 -5.55 -21.05 5.68
CA LEU A 154 -5.27 -21.09 7.12
C LEU A 154 -6.29 -20.29 7.95
N GLY A 155 -7.26 -19.63 7.29
CA GLY A 155 -8.17 -18.69 7.94
C GLY A 155 -7.51 -17.32 8.21
N THR A 156 -6.39 -17.02 7.57
CA THR A 156 -5.76 -15.70 7.68
C THR A 156 -6.62 -14.67 6.96
N GLN A 157 -6.96 -13.62 7.69
CA GLN A 157 -7.88 -12.57 7.24
C GLN A 157 -7.11 -11.37 6.70
N THR A 158 -7.62 -10.74 5.65
CA THR A 158 -7.29 -9.34 5.34
C THR A 158 -8.53 -8.64 4.82
N ASP A 159 -8.63 -7.34 5.10
CA ASP A 159 -9.69 -6.51 4.59
C ASP A 159 -9.17 -5.16 4.08
N ARG A 160 -9.92 -4.60 3.12
CA ARG A 160 -9.51 -3.41 2.37
C ARG A 160 -10.70 -2.59 1.96
N ARG A 161 -10.44 -1.29 1.82
CA ARG A 161 -11.32 -0.39 1.09
C ARG A 161 -10.66 -0.02 -0.23
N LEU A 162 -11.26 -0.48 -1.34
CA LEU A 162 -10.86 -0.09 -2.67
C LEU A 162 -11.63 1.17 -3.07
N ILE A 163 -10.89 2.17 -3.55
CA ILE A 163 -11.44 3.47 -3.95
C ILE A 163 -11.08 3.74 -5.40
N ASN A 164 -12.05 4.27 -6.14
CA ASN A 164 -11.93 4.59 -7.56
C ASN A 164 -11.32 3.43 -8.38
N GLU A 165 -11.82 2.21 -8.21
CA GLU A 165 -11.39 1.03 -8.97
C GLU A 165 -9.89 0.69 -8.79
N GLY A 166 -9.32 0.95 -7.60
CA GLY A 166 -7.96 0.55 -7.25
C GLY A 166 -6.86 1.29 -8.03
N THR A 167 -7.14 2.52 -8.41
CA THR A 167 -6.29 3.36 -9.30
C THR A 167 -5.40 4.35 -8.55
N ASN A 168 -5.58 4.58 -7.25
CA ASN A 168 -4.59 5.28 -6.40
C ASN A 168 -3.31 4.44 -6.17
N ARG A 169 -2.96 3.57 -7.12
CA ARG A 169 -1.67 2.88 -7.15
C ARG A 169 -0.59 3.91 -7.50
N ARG A 170 0.14 4.35 -6.48
CA ARG A 170 1.32 5.21 -6.60
C ARG A 170 2.30 4.71 -7.66
N THR A 171 2.77 5.63 -8.48
CA THR A 171 3.82 5.41 -9.47
C THR A 171 5.18 5.37 -8.78
N GLY A 172 5.67 4.17 -8.45
CA GLY A 172 7.05 3.96 -7.97
C GLY A 172 7.22 3.62 -6.49
N SER A 173 6.13 3.44 -5.74
CA SER A 173 6.13 2.86 -4.40
C SER A 173 5.10 1.73 -4.35
N SER A 174 5.37 0.66 -3.60
CA SER A 174 4.49 -0.49 -3.41
C SER A 174 3.11 -0.03 -2.95
N SER A 175 2.20 0.08 -3.91
CA SER A 175 0.88 0.71 -3.80
C SER A 175 -0.17 -0.12 -3.08
N ILE A 176 0.28 -1.15 -2.35
CA ILE A 176 -0.56 -2.02 -1.54
C ILE A 176 -0.68 -1.46 -0.11
N GLY A 177 0.26 -0.64 0.35
CA GLY A 177 0.27 -0.13 1.73
C GLY A 177 -0.85 0.86 2.08
N THR A 178 -1.44 1.57 1.10
CA THR A 178 -2.53 2.54 1.38
C THR A 178 -3.92 1.90 1.38
N ALA A 179 -4.10 0.74 0.74
CA ALA A 179 -5.40 0.06 0.60
C ALA A 179 -5.76 -0.86 1.79
N ILE A 180 -4.78 -1.22 2.64
CA ILE A 180 -4.95 -2.11 3.81
C ILE A 180 -5.08 -1.28 5.12
N SER A 181 -5.48 -0.01 5.03
CA SER A 181 -5.59 0.87 6.21
C SER A 181 -6.96 0.82 6.90
N TRP A 182 -7.97 0.29 6.23
CA TRP A 182 -9.28 0.02 6.81
C TRP A 182 -9.24 -1.33 7.53
N ASP A 183 -9.75 -1.38 8.77
CA ASP A 183 -9.82 -2.58 9.60
C ASP A 183 -11.29 -2.81 10.04
N CYS A 184 -11.89 -3.89 9.53
CA CYS A 184 -13.26 -4.30 9.84
C CYS A 184 -13.29 -5.39 10.91
N ASP A 185 -14.20 -5.34 11.89
CA ASP A 185 -14.38 -6.44 12.85
C ASP A 185 -15.27 -7.56 12.27
N TRP A 186 -14.76 -8.29 11.29
CA TRP A 186 -15.41 -9.45 10.67
C TRP A 186 -14.79 -10.76 11.17
N GLN A 187 -15.46 -11.89 10.88
CA GLN A 187 -14.99 -13.22 11.24
C GLN A 187 -14.83 -14.06 9.98
N GLY A 188 -13.73 -14.78 9.88
CA GLY A 188 -13.52 -15.74 8.82
C GLY A 188 -12.66 -16.92 9.23
N GLN A 189 -12.99 -18.09 8.73
CA GLN A 189 -12.29 -19.34 9.00
C GLN A 189 -12.26 -20.23 7.76
N ALA A 190 -11.19 -21.02 7.61
CA ALA A 190 -11.05 -21.99 6.54
C ALA A 190 -10.80 -23.40 7.10
N ALA A 191 -11.20 -24.41 6.34
CA ALA A 191 -10.92 -25.81 6.60
C ALA A 191 -10.34 -26.49 5.35
N LYS A 192 -9.50 -27.50 5.56
CA LYS A 192 -8.91 -28.32 4.50
C LYS A 192 -9.52 -29.71 4.56
N GLU A 193 -9.91 -30.23 3.41
CA GLU A 193 -10.39 -31.60 3.23
C GLU A 193 -9.46 -32.36 2.27
N ILE A 194 -9.86 -33.54 1.81
CA ILE A 194 -9.02 -34.42 1.00
C ILE A 194 -8.83 -33.90 -0.44
N ASP A 195 -9.86 -33.29 -1.02
CA ASP A 195 -9.96 -32.89 -2.43
C ASP A 195 -10.39 -31.43 -2.62
N LYS A 196 -10.51 -30.70 -1.51
CA LYS A 196 -10.97 -29.31 -1.49
C LYS A 196 -10.51 -28.59 -0.23
N TRP A 197 -10.69 -27.28 -0.25
CA TRP A 197 -10.70 -26.47 0.95
C TRP A 197 -11.92 -25.54 0.92
N THR A 198 -12.35 -25.14 2.10
CA THR A 198 -13.54 -24.33 2.31
C THR A 198 -13.20 -23.08 3.10
N ALA A 199 -13.93 -22.00 2.87
CA ALA A 199 -13.78 -20.75 3.59
C ALA A 199 -15.16 -20.17 3.92
N GLU A 200 -15.33 -19.67 5.15
CA GLU A 200 -16.55 -19.03 5.63
C GLU A 200 -16.24 -17.61 6.10
N PHE A 201 -17.13 -16.68 5.74
CA PHE A 201 -17.06 -15.26 6.06
C PHE A 201 -18.34 -14.85 6.80
N ALA A 202 -18.20 -14.06 7.86
CA ALA A 202 -19.31 -13.36 8.52
C ALA A 202 -18.99 -11.87 8.60
N ILE A 203 -19.64 -11.08 7.76
CA ILE A 203 -19.40 -9.65 7.56
C ILE A 203 -20.54 -8.85 8.23
N PRO A 204 -20.27 -8.11 9.32
CA PRO A 204 -21.32 -7.37 10.02
C PRO A 204 -21.81 -6.15 9.24
N PHE A 205 -23.13 -6.01 9.10
CA PHE A 205 -23.72 -4.84 8.44
C PHE A 205 -23.41 -3.53 9.16
N ALA A 206 -23.24 -3.58 10.49
CA ALA A 206 -22.85 -2.41 11.28
C ALA A 206 -21.48 -1.83 10.88
N GLU A 207 -20.53 -2.64 10.41
CA GLU A 207 -19.20 -2.16 10.02
C GLU A 207 -19.19 -1.57 8.59
N LEU A 208 -20.19 -1.90 7.75
CA LEU A 208 -20.32 -1.39 6.37
C LEU A 208 -21.06 -0.04 6.31
N ARG A 209 -20.65 0.85 5.41
CA ARG A 209 -21.41 2.08 5.08
C ARG A 209 -22.22 1.80 3.81
N PHE A 210 -23.50 2.16 3.79
CA PHE A 210 -24.37 1.97 2.63
C PHE A 210 -25.56 2.94 2.64
N SER A 211 -26.18 3.14 1.48
CA SER A 211 -27.35 4.00 1.32
C SER A 211 -28.59 3.40 1.98
N LYS A 212 -29.33 4.20 2.76
CA LYS A 212 -30.65 3.87 3.32
C LYS A 212 -31.80 4.58 2.59
N ALA A 213 -31.59 4.93 1.32
CA ALA A 213 -32.58 5.65 0.53
C ALA A 213 -33.75 4.78 0.01
N SER A 214 -33.62 3.45 0.10
CA SER A 214 -34.61 2.45 -0.29
C SER A 214 -34.70 1.40 0.82
N ASP A 215 -35.83 0.71 0.95
CA ASP A 215 -35.99 -0.37 1.93
C ASP A 215 -35.33 -1.68 1.45
N ILE A 216 -35.22 -1.85 0.13
CA ILE A 216 -34.54 -2.96 -0.52
C ILE A 216 -33.38 -2.42 -1.35
N ALA A 217 -32.19 -2.98 -1.12
CA ALA A 217 -30.96 -2.59 -1.81
C ALA A 217 -30.55 -3.60 -2.87
N THR A 218 -29.87 -3.07 -3.89
CA THR A 218 -29.01 -3.83 -4.78
C THR A 218 -27.58 -3.36 -4.57
N TRP A 219 -26.68 -4.28 -4.25
CA TRP A 219 -25.24 -4.01 -4.13
C TRP A 219 -24.49 -4.60 -5.33
N GLY A 220 -23.38 -3.99 -5.70
CA GLY A 220 -22.42 -4.64 -6.60
C GLY A 220 -21.66 -5.70 -5.82
N ILE A 221 -21.47 -6.89 -6.40
CA ILE A 221 -20.70 -7.97 -5.78
C ILE A 221 -19.85 -8.71 -6.80
N ASN A 222 -18.64 -9.10 -6.39
CA ASN A 222 -17.82 -10.04 -7.13
C ASN A 222 -17.08 -10.97 -6.17
N PHE A 223 -16.68 -12.13 -6.71
CA PHE A 223 -15.93 -13.14 -5.98
C PHE A 223 -14.64 -13.43 -6.73
N TRP A 224 -13.57 -13.64 -5.98
CA TRP A 224 -12.24 -13.94 -6.50
C TRP A 224 -11.73 -15.26 -5.93
N ARG A 225 -11.01 -16.03 -6.74
CA ARG A 225 -10.17 -17.15 -6.28
C ARG A 225 -8.79 -17.05 -6.94
N ASN A 226 -7.75 -17.24 -6.15
CA ASN A 226 -6.39 -17.44 -6.63
C ASN A 226 -5.99 -18.89 -6.37
N ASP A 227 -5.50 -19.57 -7.41
CA ASP A 227 -4.88 -20.89 -7.31
C ASP A 227 -3.42 -20.78 -7.72
N GLU A 228 -2.51 -20.83 -6.74
CA GLU A 228 -1.09 -20.59 -7.02
C GLU A 228 -0.42 -21.72 -7.80
N ALA A 229 -0.83 -22.96 -7.57
CA ALA A 229 -0.25 -24.10 -8.27
C ALA A 229 -0.53 -24.05 -9.78
N LEU A 230 -1.68 -23.49 -10.18
CA LEU A 230 -2.05 -23.28 -11.58
C LEU A 230 -1.68 -21.89 -12.12
N ALA A 231 -1.18 -20.99 -11.26
CA ALA A 231 -1.02 -19.56 -11.55
C ALA A 231 -2.30 -18.95 -12.17
N GLU A 232 -3.46 -19.31 -11.59
CA GLU A 232 -4.77 -18.97 -12.13
C GLU A 232 -5.53 -18.03 -11.18
N GLU A 233 -5.80 -16.82 -11.66
CA GLU A 233 -6.69 -15.86 -11.01
C GLU A 233 -8.08 -15.98 -11.64
N GLN A 234 -9.12 -16.13 -10.83
CA GLN A 234 -10.47 -16.42 -11.28
C GLN A 234 -11.45 -15.42 -10.69
N THR A 235 -12.38 -14.92 -11.49
CA THR A 235 -13.43 -13.99 -11.06
C THR A 235 -14.82 -14.49 -11.43
N TRP A 236 -15.82 -14.13 -10.62
CA TRP A 236 -17.21 -14.49 -10.94
C TRP A 236 -17.78 -13.61 -12.07
N ALA A 237 -17.66 -12.29 -11.96
CA ALA A 237 -17.97 -11.36 -13.05
C ALA A 237 -16.73 -11.04 -13.89
N ASP A 238 -16.92 -10.79 -15.19
CA ASP A 238 -15.84 -10.39 -16.11
C ASP A 238 -15.44 -8.93 -15.90
N LEU A 239 -14.20 -8.74 -15.44
CA LEU A 239 -13.62 -7.42 -15.19
C LEU A 239 -12.93 -6.81 -16.43
N GLY A 240 -12.88 -7.54 -17.55
CA GLY A 240 -12.05 -7.20 -18.72
C GLY A 240 -10.58 -7.04 -18.32
N GLU A 241 -9.90 -6.01 -18.80
CA GLU A 241 -8.45 -5.86 -18.54
C GLU A 241 -8.07 -5.21 -17.20
N ARG A 242 -9.00 -4.98 -16.28
CA ARG A 242 -8.73 -4.23 -15.05
C ARG A 242 -9.07 -5.04 -13.81
N GLN A 243 -8.06 -5.36 -13.00
CA GLN A 243 -8.18 -6.22 -11.81
C GLN A 243 -9.26 -5.78 -10.82
N TYR A 244 -9.56 -4.48 -10.70
CA TYR A 244 -10.55 -3.99 -9.74
C TYR A 244 -11.61 -3.10 -10.41
N ALA A 245 -12.09 -3.49 -11.60
CA ALA A 245 -13.18 -2.79 -12.28
C ALA A 245 -14.52 -2.98 -11.54
N VAL A 246 -14.70 -2.26 -10.43
CA VAL A 246 -15.93 -2.25 -9.62
C VAL A 246 -17.16 -1.96 -10.50
N SER A 247 -17.00 -1.17 -11.55
CA SER A 247 -18.06 -0.86 -12.51
C SER A 247 -18.63 -2.08 -13.24
N LYS A 248 -17.93 -3.22 -13.22
CA LYS A 248 -18.28 -4.47 -13.91
C LYS A 248 -18.69 -5.59 -12.96
N PHE A 249 -18.84 -5.32 -11.67
CA PHE A 249 -19.30 -6.33 -10.72
C PHE A 249 -20.70 -6.85 -11.10
N GLY A 250 -20.98 -8.09 -10.69
CA GLY A 250 -22.36 -8.59 -10.69
C GLY A 250 -23.17 -7.92 -9.58
N LYS A 251 -24.37 -8.42 -9.31
CA LYS A 251 -25.29 -7.81 -8.34
C LYS A 251 -25.73 -8.78 -7.26
N LEU A 252 -25.75 -8.30 -6.02
CA LEU A 252 -26.50 -8.87 -4.91
C LEU A 252 -27.87 -8.17 -4.85
N THR A 253 -28.95 -8.90 -5.08
CA THR A 253 -30.32 -8.36 -5.15
C THR A 253 -31.17 -8.84 -3.97
N ASP A 254 -32.35 -8.23 -3.80
CA ASP A 254 -33.35 -8.62 -2.79
C ASP A 254 -32.87 -8.52 -1.33
N LEU A 255 -31.95 -7.59 -1.01
CA LEU A 255 -31.46 -7.36 0.37
C LEU A 255 -32.33 -6.30 1.08
N PRO A 256 -33.16 -6.66 2.07
CA PRO A 256 -34.02 -5.73 2.81
C PRO A 256 -33.22 -4.94 3.84
N ILE A 257 -32.56 -3.87 3.39
CA ILE A 257 -31.68 -3.03 4.22
C ILE A 257 -32.40 -2.32 5.38
N ALA A 258 -33.72 -2.13 5.30
CA ALA A 258 -34.52 -1.57 6.38
C ALA A 258 -34.53 -2.44 7.65
N ASP A 259 -34.41 -3.76 7.49
CA ASP A 259 -34.50 -4.74 8.58
C ASP A 259 -33.13 -5.06 9.20
N LEU A 260 -32.05 -4.47 8.67
CA LEU A 260 -30.69 -4.76 9.10
C LEU A 260 -30.27 -3.93 10.32
N VAL A 261 -29.65 -4.60 11.28
CA VAL A 261 -28.99 -3.99 12.43
C VAL A 261 -27.71 -3.31 11.96
N THR A 262 -27.81 -2.00 11.79
CA THR A 262 -26.78 -1.14 11.20
C THR A 262 -26.23 -0.10 12.17
N LYS A 263 -26.70 -0.12 13.43
CA LYS A 263 -26.22 0.80 14.46
C LYS A 263 -24.76 0.48 14.74
N ARG A 264 -23.90 1.43 14.42
CA ARG A 264 -22.48 1.37 14.74
C ARG A 264 -22.31 1.63 16.23
N PRO A 265 -21.64 0.75 16.99
CA PRO A 265 -21.34 1.03 18.37
C PRO A 265 -20.34 2.19 18.46
N VAL A 266 -20.43 2.96 19.53
CA VAL A 266 -19.36 3.85 19.94
C VAL A 266 -18.18 2.96 20.36
N LYS A 267 -17.00 3.24 19.80
CA LYS A 267 -15.76 2.51 20.07
C LYS A 267 -14.90 3.37 20.99
N PHE A 268 -14.56 2.85 22.17
CA PHE A 268 -13.74 3.52 23.17
C PHE A 268 -12.55 2.62 23.50
N LYS A 269 -11.33 3.10 23.34
CA LYS A 269 -10.12 2.29 23.39
C LYS A 269 -9.05 2.96 24.25
N PRO A 270 -9.07 2.72 25.57
CA PRO A 270 -7.96 3.08 26.43
C PRO A 270 -6.78 2.16 26.16
N TYR A 271 -5.58 2.70 26.34
CA TYR A 271 -4.37 1.91 26.40
C TYR A 271 -3.45 2.41 27.51
N ALA A 272 -2.58 1.51 27.96
CA ALA A 272 -1.49 1.83 28.86
C ALA A 272 -0.22 1.13 28.37
N THR A 273 0.92 1.78 28.58
CA THR A 273 2.23 1.25 28.25
C THR A 273 3.21 1.44 29.38
N LEU A 274 4.21 0.58 29.42
CA LEU A 274 5.34 0.68 30.30
C LEU A 274 6.60 0.46 29.48
N LYS A 275 7.50 1.44 29.49
CA LYS A 275 8.78 1.39 28.78
C LYS A 275 9.96 1.50 29.75
N PRO A 276 10.39 0.41 30.42
CA PRO A 276 11.70 0.37 31.06
C PRO A 276 12.80 0.45 30.00
N GLN A 277 13.66 1.45 30.12
CA GLN A 277 14.74 1.75 29.20
C GLN A 277 16.05 1.87 30.00
N GLY A 278 17.00 1.00 29.69
CA GLY A 278 18.35 1.03 30.24
C GLY A 278 19.34 1.50 29.20
N SER A 279 20.17 2.50 29.52
CA SER A 279 21.25 2.95 28.65
C SER A 279 22.61 2.69 29.32
N GLN A 280 23.55 2.16 28.55
CA GLN A 280 24.90 1.83 29.00
C GLN A 280 25.93 2.34 27.98
N PRO A 281 26.80 3.28 28.37
CA PRO A 281 27.89 3.76 27.51
C PRO A 281 28.94 2.67 27.22
N GLU A 282 29.62 2.73 26.07
CA GLU A 282 30.67 1.77 25.69
C GLU A 282 31.83 1.75 26.69
N ASP A 283 32.23 2.91 27.21
CA ASP A 283 33.44 3.09 28.03
C ASP A 283 33.37 2.45 29.42
N GLY A 284 32.24 1.87 29.83
CA GLY A 284 32.11 1.07 31.06
C GLY A 284 32.24 1.83 32.39
N ASP A 285 32.71 3.08 32.37
CA ASP A 285 32.86 3.97 33.54
C ASP A 285 31.57 4.75 33.88
N GLY A 286 30.53 4.69 33.01
CA GLY A 286 29.22 5.31 33.24
C GLY A 286 28.25 4.38 33.98
N GLU A 287 27.50 4.91 34.95
CA GLU A 287 26.42 4.17 35.61
C GLU A 287 25.33 3.76 34.61
N THR A 288 24.86 2.51 34.67
CA THR A 288 23.68 2.09 33.90
C THR A 288 22.47 2.84 34.45
N THR A 289 21.92 3.76 33.65
CA THR A 289 20.68 4.45 34.00
C THR A 289 19.51 3.60 33.54
N VAL A 290 18.54 3.37 34.44
CA VAL A 290 17.27 2.72 34.09
C VAL A 290 16.16 3.73 34.32
N GLU A 291 15.55 4.18 33.24
CA GLU A 291 14.39 5.05 33.25
C GLU A 291 13.14 4.21 32.98
N VAL A 292 12.07 4.42 33.74
CA VAL A 292 10.78 3.79 33.49
C VAL A 292 9.80 4.87 33.07
N LYS A 293 9.36 4.81 31.82
CA LYS A 293 8.35 5.74 31.27
C LYS A 293 6.99 5.03 31.23
N PRO A 294 6.11 5.23 32.23
CA PRO A 294 4.72 4.85 32.09
C PRO A 294 4.02 5.84 31.17
N ASP A 295 3.12 5.35 30.32
CA ASP A 295 2.33 6.18 29.45
C ASP A 295 0.91 5.62 29.27
N ALA A 296 -0.05 6.49 28.99
CA ALA A 296 -1.44 6.09 28.79
C ALA A 296 -2.15 7.06 27.85
N GLY A 297 -3.10 6.51 27.10
CA GLY A 297 -3.84 7.28 26.15
C GLY A 297 -5.21 6.70 25.87
N LEU A 298 -5.95 7.42 25.05
CA LEU A 298 -7.35 7.14 24.79
C LEU A 298 -7.74 7.50 23.37
N ASP A 299 -8.35 6.54 22.68
CA ASP A 299 -9.04 6.76 21.42
C ASP A 299 -10.56 6.60 21.58
N LEU A 300 -11.33 7.48 20.96
CA LEU A 300 -12.78 7.42 20.88
C LEU A 300 -13.22 7.56 19.42
N ARG A 301 -14.03 6.63 18.95
CA ARG A 301 -14.69 6.71 17.65
C ARG A 301 -16.20 6.73 17.83
N TYR A 302 -16.79 7.83 17.40
CA TYR A 302 -18.21 8.11 17.50
C TYR A 302 -18.84 8.20 16.10
N PRO A 303 -19.67 7.21 15.71
CA PRO A 303 -20.37 7.23 14.43
C PRO A 303 -21.56 8.20 14.48
N ILE A 304 -21.68 9.09 13.50
CA ILE A 304 -22.79 10.07 13.37
C ILE A 304 -23.41 9.94 11.98
N LYS A 305 -24.46 9.13 11.83
CA LYS A 305 -25.16 8.90 10.56
C LYS A 305 -24.20 8.64 9.38
N ASP A 306 -23.95 9.67 8.56
CA ASP A 306 -23.14 9.65 7.35
C ASP A 306 -21.65 9.98 7.59
N PHE A 307 -21.30 10.31 8.84
CA PHE A 307 -19.99 10.75 9.31
C PHE A 307 -19.48 9.86 10.45
N THR A 308 -18.17 9.96 10.71
CA THR A 308 -17.48 9.34 11.85
C THR A 308 -16.54 10.38 12.44
N VAL A 309 -16.59 10.52 13.76
CA VAL A 309 -15.71 11.38 14.53
C VAL A 309 -14.73 10.50 15.27
N ASP A 310 -13.45 10.65 14.97
CA ASP A 310 -12.34 10.05 15.70
C ASP A 310 -11.72 11.13 16.59
N LEU A 311 -11.60 10.85 17.88
CA LEU A 311 -10.90 11.67 18.87
C LEU A 311 -9.79 10.84 19.47
N THR A 312 -8.66 11.48 19.73
CA THR A 312 -7.51 10.84 20.35
C THR A 312 -6.84 11.78 21.34
N LEU A 313 -6.40 11.22 22.46
CA LEU A 313 -5.63 11.89 23.50
C LEU A 313 -4.44 11.02 23.80
N ASN A 314 -3.25 11.55 23.52
CA ASN A 314 -1.99 10.83 23.52
C ASN A 314 -2.14 9.48 22.80
N PRO A 315 -2.31 9.44 21.48
CA PRO A 315 -2.47 8.19 20.75
C PRO A 315 -1.27 7.27 20.89
N ASP A 316 -1.50 5.98 20.67
CA ASP A 316 -0.43 5.00 20.63
C ASP A 316 0.48 5.22 19.39
N PHE A 317 1.61 5.90 19.60
CA PHE A 317 2.69 6.07 18.62
C PHE A 317 3.74 4.98 18.69
N ALA A 318 3.68 4.09 19.67
CA ALA A 318 4.73 3.12 19.89
C ALA A 318 4.78 2.17 18.69
N GLN A 319 5.73 2.44 17.79
CA GLN A 319 6.04 1.51 16.74
C GLN A 319 6.62 0.27 17.39
N ILE A 320 5.89 -0.83 17.28
CA ILE A 320 6.28 -2.13 17.85
C ILE A 320 7.63 -2.57 17.24
N GLU A 321 7.93 -2.15 16.01
CA GLU A 321 9.16 -2.46 15.30
C GLU A 321 9.67 -1.18 14.62
N ALA A 322 10.95 -0.87 14.78
CA ALA A 322 11.62 0.21 14.07
C ALA A 322 11.56 -0.03 12.55
N ASP A 323 11.51 1.04 11.77
CA ASP A 323 11.62 0.89 10.32
C ASP A 323 13.00 0.31 9.95
N PRO A 324 13.06 -0.63 8.99
CA PRO A 324 14.31 -1.30 8.66
C PRO A 324 15.32 -0.32 8.06
N ASP A 325 16.61 -0.52 8.37
CA ASP A 325 17.67 0.20 7.68
C ASP A 325 17.72 -0.30 6.22
N LEU A 326 17.32 0.58 5.32
CA LEU A 326 17.31 0.33 3.89
C LEU A 326 18.37 1.20 3.26
N VAL A 327 19.29 0.56 2.51
CA VAL A 327 20.24 1.30 1.70
C VAL A 327 19.48 1.94 0.55
N ASN A 328 19.38 3.26 0.61
CA ASN A 328 18.71 4.04 -0.39
C ASN A 328 19.68 4.32 -1.55
N LEU A 329 19.48 3.61 -2.65
CA LEU A 329 20.27 3.82 -3.87
C LEU A 329 19.65 4.87 -4.80
N SER A 330 18.58 5.54 -4.38
CA SER A 330 17.89 6.56 -5.17
C SER A 330 18.23 7.96 -4.68
N ASP A 331 18.01 8.94 -5.55
CA ASP A 331 18.20 10.36 -5.28
C ASP A 331 16.99 11.01 -4.59
N ILE A 332 16.01 10.22 -4.17
CA ILE A 332 14.80 10.69 -3.47
C ILE A 332 14.75 10.12 -2.05
N PRO A 333 14.27 10.89 -1.06
CA PRO A 333 14.10 10.40 0.30
C PRO A 333 13.18 9.19 0.39
N LEU A 334 13.44 8.31 1.36
CA LEU A 334 12.58 7.17 1.63
C LEU A 334 11.24 7.64 2.20
N ARG A 335 10.16 7.21 1.55
CA ARG A 335 8.80 7.44 2.03
C ARG A 335 8.29 6.22 2.77
N PHE A 336 7.90 6.39 4.03
CA PHE A 336 7.41 5.29 4.85
C PHE A 336 5.87 5.25 4.92
N PRO A 337 5.25 4.05 5.07
CA PRO A 337 3.82 3.93 5.24
C PRO A 337 3.37 4.35 6.64
N GLU A 338 2.19 4.97 6.75
CA GLU A 338 1.55 5.23 8.04
C GLU A 338 1.16 3.90 8.72
N LYS A 339 1.35 3.81 10.04
CA LYS A 339 1.03 2.62 10.86
C LYS A 339 0.12 2.95 12.05
N ARG A 340 -0.14 4.23 12.29
CA ARG A 340 -0.77 4.72 13.52
C ARG A 340 -2.29 4.80 13.36
N PRO A 341 -3.08 4.13 14.22
CA PRO A 341 -4.54 3.98 14.03
C PRO A 341 -5.30 5.28 13.74
N PHE A 342 -4.97 6.37 14.44
CA PHE A 342 -5.61 7.67 14.24
C PHE A 342 -5.47 8.20 12.80
N PHE A 343 -4.35 7.93 12.13
CA PHE A 343 -4.07 8.40 10.77
C PHE A 343 -4.40 7.38 9.68
N LEU A 344 -4.72 6.12 10.03
CA LEU A 344 -5.00 5.05 9.05
C LEU A 344 -6.38 5.20 8.40
N GLU A 345 -7.45 5.25 9.19
CA GLU A 345 -8.81 5.27 8.63
C GLU A 345 -9.10 6.62 7.95
N GLY A 346 -9.56 6.59 6.70
CA GLY A 346 -9.89 7.80 5.95
C GLY A 346 -8.69 8.56 5.41
N ASN A 347 -7.46 8.04 5.57
CA ASN A 347 -6.24 8.64 5.01
C ASN A 347 -6.34 8.83 3.50
N GLU A 348 -7.04 7.90 2.83
CA GLU A 348 -7.36 7.98 1.41
C GLU A 348 -8.01 9.30 0.96
N LEU A 349 -8.72 9.99 1.86
CA LEU A 349 -9.47 11.21 1.55
C LEU A 349 -8.53 12.41 1.50
N PHE A 350 -7.47 12.41 2.30
CA PHE A 350 -6.49 13.49 2.35
C PHE A 350 -5.44 13.43 1.22
N GLN A 351 -5.50 12.40 0.36
CA GLN A 351 -4.52 12.23 -0.72
C GLN A 351 -4.88 13.08 -1.95
N MET A 352 -3.86 13.77 -2.46
CA MET A 352 -3.81 14.39 -3.79
C MET A 352 -2.73 13.67 -4.63
N PRO A 353 -2.65 13.89 -5.95
CA PRO A 353 -1.56 13.33 -6.76
C PRO A 353 -0.16 13.59 -6.18
N ILE A 354 0.07 14.80 -5.66
CA ILE A 354 1.21 15.16 -4.82
C ILE A 354 0.75 15.32 -3.36
N ASP A 355 1.46 14.67 -2.42
CA ASP A 355 1.06 14.61 -1.01
C ASP A 355 1.32 15.98 -0.32
N LEU A 356 0.34 16.89 -0.32
CA LEU A 356 0.37 18.12 0.52
C LEU A 356 0.20 17.81 2.02
N PHE A 357 -0.36 16.64 2.33
CA PHE A 357 -0.45 16.09 3.67
C PHE A 357 0.14 14.68 3.73
N TYR A 358 1.23 14.53 4.46
CA TYR A 358 1.85 13.27 4.82
C TYR A 358 1.80 13.13 6.33
N SER A 359 0.89 12.28 6.82
CA SER A 359 0.59 12.15 8.26
C SER A 359 1.81 11.92 9.15
N ARG A 360 2.87 11.29 8.64
CA ARG A 360 4.13 11.10 9.40
C ARG A 360 4.87 12.40 9.72
N ARG A 361 4.53 13.54 9.10
CA ARG A 361 4.95 14.91 9.50
C ARG A 361 4.25 15.43 10.76
N VAL A 362 3.21 14.75 11.21
CA VAL A 362 2.57 15.00 12.51
C VAL A 362 3.22 14.05 13.50
N GLU A 363 4.34 14.46 14.06
CA GLU A 363 5.10 13.68 15.04
C GLU A 363 4.65 14.02 16.46
N ASP A 364 4.85 13.10 17.40
CA ASP A 364 4.46 13.25 18.82
C ASP A 364 3.06 13.89 19.03
N LEU A 365 2.00 13.27 18.47
CA LEU A 365 0.65 13.83 18.60
C LEU A 365 0.22 13.80 20.07
N ILE A 366 -0.09 14.96 20.62
CA ILE A 366 -0.58 15.11 21.99
C ILE A 366 -2.08 14.83 22.03
N GLY A 367 -2.81 15.24 20.98
CA GLY A 367 -4.23 14.97 20.84
C GLY A 367 -4.77 15.51 19.53
N GLY A 368 -5.89 14.95 19.08
CA GLY A 368 -6.48 15.33 17.81
C GLY A 368 -7.92 14.90 17.67
N GLY A 369 -8.60 15.57 16.75
CA GLY A 369 -9.95 15.24 16.32
C GLY A 369 -9.99 15.15 14.80
N LYS A 370 -10.72 14.18 14.28
CA LYS A 370 -10.89 13.96 12.84
C LYS A 370 -12.34 13.60 12.56
N VAL A 371 -12.92 14.23 11.55
CA VAL A 371 -14.28 13.97 11.08
C VAL A 371 -14.21 13.56 9.62
N ILE A 372 -14.73 12.38 9.29
CA ILE A 372 -14.77 11.86 7.93
C ILE A 372 -16.17 11.36 7.59
N GLY A 373 -16.63 11.59 6.36
CA GLY A 373 -17.95 11.14 5.96
C GLY A 373 -18.27 11.38 4.50
N LYS A 374 -19.43 10.86 4.09
CA LYS A 374 -19.97 11.04 2.74
C LYS A 374 -21.41 11.49 2.82
N PHE A 375 -21.74 12.65 2.28
CA PHE A 375 -23.11 13.14 2.18
C PHE A 375 -23.47 13.38 0.72
N SER A 376 -24.52 12.72 0.23
CA SER A 376 -24.89 12.76 -1.19
C SER A 376 -23.69 12.39 -2.09
N LYS A 377 -23.25 13.31 -2.96
CA LYS A 377 -22.10 13.16 -3.87
C LYS A 377 -20.82 13.79 -3.33
N TYR A 378 -20.76 14.16 -2.05
CA TYR A 378 -19.61 14.82 -1.44
C TYR A 378 -18.95 13.91 -0.40
N ASN A 379 -17.64 13.73 -0.52
CA ASN A 379 -16.79 13.17 0.52
C ASN A 379 -16.13 14.34 1.25
N LEU A 380 -16.17 14.31 2.58
CA LEU A 380 -15.59 15.34 3.45
C LEU A 380 -14.65 14.67 4.44
N ALA A 381 -13.48 15.29 4.65
CA ALA A 381 -12.58 14.97 5.73
C ALA A 381 -12.05 16.25 6.36
N PHE A 382 -12.02 16.30 7.68
CA PHE A 382 -11.47 17.40 8.44
C PHE A 382 -10.68 16.84 9.62
N MET A 383 -9.52 17.42 9.91
CA MET A 383 -8.65 17.02 11.02
C MET A 383 -8.08 18.26 11.69
N GLU A 384 -8.08 18.26 13.01
CA GLU A 384 -7.35 19.18 13.87
C GLU A 384 -6.50 18.38 14.84
N ALA A 385 -5.25 18.77 15.03
CA ALA A 385 -4.29 18.03 15.82
C ALA A 385 -3.31 18.98 16.50
N VAL A 386 -2.85 18.62 17.69
CA VAL A 386 -1.76 19.30 18.39
C VAL A 386 -0.63 18.30 18.57
N ALA A 387 0.53 18.61 18.01
CA ALA A 387 1.69 17.73 17.99
C ALA A 387 2.91 18.43 18.58
N GLY A 388 3.75 17.66 19.27
CA GLY A 388 5.04 18.07 19.79
C GLY A 388 6.12 18.17 18.70
N PRO A 389 7.36 18.52 19.07
CA PRO A 389 8.47 18.59 18.12
C PRO A 389 8.86 17.21 17.56
N GLU A 390 9.22 17.17 16.27
CA GLU A 390 9.61 15.96 15.52
C GLU A 390 10.79 15.22 16.16
N ASN A 391 11.84 15.96 16.50
CA ASN A 391 12.98 15.44 17.22
C ASN A 391 13.59 16.59 18.05
N PRO A 392 13.57 16.53 19.39
CA PRO A 392 14.09 17.60 20.24
C PRO A 392 15.59 17.87 20.00
N ASP A 393 16.32 16.90 19.44
CA ASP A 393 17.75 17.00 19.14
C ASP A 393 18.04 17.37 17.67
N LYS A 394 17.01 17.65 16.84
CA LYS A 394 17.19 18.05 15.44
C LYS A 394 17.79 19.45 15.35
N GLU A 395 18.87 19.60 14.60
CA GLU A 395 19.35 20.92 14.18
C GLU A 395 18.35 21.54 13.19
N ILE A 396 17.84 22.73 13.52
CA ILE A 396 16.86 23.45 12.69
C ILE A 396 17.62 24.08 11.51
N GLU A 397 17.29 23.67 10.29
CA GLU A 397 17.87 24.24 9.08
C GLU A 397 17.29 25.64 8.76
N GLU A 398 17.99 26.40 7.92
CA GLU A 398 17.51 27.72 7.49
C GLU A 398 16.22 27.57 6.65
N GLY A 399 15.12 28.16 7.12
CA GLY A 399 13.81 28.07 6.46
C GLY A 399 12.86 27.01 7.01
N GLU A 400 13.27 26.29 8.07
CA GLU A 400 12.39 25.37 8.81
C GLU A 400 11.72 26.06 10.02
N LEU A 401 10.61 25.48 10.47
CA LEU A 401 9.91 25.91 11.69
C LEU A 401 10.67 25.50 12.96
N PRO A 402 10.68 26.32 14.03
CA PRO A 402 11.37 25.98 15.28
C PRO A 402 10.77 24.79 16.01
N LEU A 403 11.57 24.04 16.78
CA LEU A 403 11.09 22.93 17.61
C LEU A 403 10.11 23.43 18.68
N ALA A 404 8.83 23.09 18.53
CA ALA A 404 7.75 23.50 19.43
C ALA A 404 6.49 22.68 19.19
N ASN A 405 5.45 22.95 19.99
CA ASN A 405 4.13 22.40 19.73
C ASN A 405 3.44 23.18 18.60
N TYR A 406 2.88 22.47 17.63
CA TYR A 406 2.15 23.02 16.49
C TYR A 406 0.72 22.52 16.43
N ASN A 407 -0.17 23.41 15.98
CA ASN A 407 -1.51 23.04 15.56
C ASN A 407 -1.48 22.65 14.08
N TYR A 408 -2.01 21.48 13.78
CA TYR A 408 -2.17 20.96 12.43
C TYR A 408 -3.65 20.95 12.08
N SER A 409 -4.01 21.57 10.96
CA SER A 409 -5.38 21.58 10.45
C SER A 409 -5.38 21.08 9.01
N VAL A 410 -6.24 20.10 8.70
CA VAL A 410 -6.37 19.56 7.34
C VAL A 410 -7.83 19.48 6.97
N PHE A 411 -8.18 20.07 5.83
CA PHE A 411 -9.53 20.03 5.29
C PHE A 411 -9.53 19.46 3.87
N ARG A 412 -10.48 18.57 3.60
CA ARG A 412 -10.73 18.01 2.28
C ARG A 412 -12.23 18.04 1.99
N LEU A 413 -12.56 18.49 0.78
CA LEU A 413 -13.88 18.29 0.19
C LEU A 413 -13.72 17.76 -1.24
N GLN A 414 -14.37 16.64 -1.55
CA GLN A 414 -14.36 16.05 -2.88
C GLN A 414 -15.78 15.81 -3.36
N ARG A 415 -16.10 16.24 -4.58
CA ARG A 415 -17.39 16.02 -5.23
C ARG A 415 -17.26 14.97 -6.33
N GLU A 416 -18.12 13.97 -6.28
CA GLU A 416 -18.25 12.94 -7.31
C GLU A 416 -19.08 13.47 -8.50
N LEU A 417 -18.53 13.29 -9.70
CA LEU A 417 -19.14 13.65 -10.98
C LEU A 417 -19.37 12.38 -11.82
N GLY A 418 -20.60 12.14 -12.24
CA GLY A 418 -20.96 10.95 -13.03
C GLY A 418 -20.69 9.64 -12.28
N LYS A 419 -20.18 8.62 -12.98
CA LYS A 419 -19.88 7.30 -12.40
C LYS A 419 -18.42 7.05 -12.07
N THR A 420 -17.47 7.86 -12.53
CA THR A 420 -16.02 7.58 -12.34
C THR A 420 -15.14 8.82 -12.17
N SER A 421 -15.68 10.04 -12.28
CA SER A 421 -14.91 11.29 -12.20
C SER A 421 -15.14 12.03 -10.87
N SER A 422 -14.20 12.86 -10.45
CA SER A 422 -14.31 13.67 -9.22
C SER A 422 -13.54 14.98 -9.33
N VAL A 423 -13.94 15.97 -8.56
CA VAL A 423 -13.18 17.20 -8.32
C VAL A 423 -13.05 17.42 -6.82
N GLY A 424 -11.94 17.98 -6.37
CA GLY A 424 -11.69 18.17 -4.96
C GLY A 424 -10.93 19.45 -4.64
N LEU A 425 -11.03 19.85 -3.38
CA LEU A 425 -10.26 20.91 -2.74
C LEU A 425 -9.61 20.32 -1.48
N LEU A 426 -8.35 20.68 -1.23
CA LEU A 426 -7.64 20.36 0.00
C LEU A 426 -6.93 21.61 0.54
N GLY A 427 -6.90 21.75 1.85
CA GLY A 427 -6.12 22.76 2.56
C GLY A 427 -5.43 22.14 3.76
N VAL A 428 -4.17 22.54 3.99
CA VAL A 428 -3.32 22.11 5.11
C VAL A 428 -2.74 23.33 5.81
N ASN A 429 -2.54 23.21 7.11
CA ASN A 429 -2.00 24.25 7.97
C ASN A 429 -1.16 23.60 9.07
N LYS A 430 0.06 24.10 9.28
CA LYS A 430 0.91 23.88 10.46
C LYS A 430 1.19 25.25 11.07
N GLN A 431 0.70 25.52 12.27
CA GLN A 431 0.72 26.87 12.84
C GLN A 431 1.09 26.88 14.33
N ARG A 432 1.87 27.90 14.70
CA ARG A 432 2.13 28.30 16.09
C ARG A 432 2.12 29.82 16.20
N GLY A 433 1.20 30.38 16.97
CA GLY A 433 1.06 31.83 17.11
C GLY A 433 0.85 32.50 15.74
N SER A 434 1.73 33.45 15.39
CA SER A 434 1.75 34.14 14.09
C SER A 434 2.57 33.44 13.01
N THR A 435 3.28 32.37 13.34
CA THR A 435 4.13 31.61 12.41
C THR A 435 3.33 30.45 11.84
N TYR A 436 3.31 30.31 10.51
CA TYR A 436 2.59 29.23 9.84
C TYR A 436 3.26 28.79 8.54
N ASP A 437 3.00 27.54 8.20
CA ASP A 437 3.14 26.95 6.87
C ASP A 437 1.75 26.44 6.44
N ARG A 438 1.29 26.85 5.25
CA ARG A 438 0.00 26.48 4.71
C ARG A 438 0.14 26.14 3.25
N ALA A 439 -0.58 25.11 2.81
CA ALA A 439 -0.77 24.85 1.40
C ALA A 439 -2.24 24.54 1.10
N GLY A 440 -2.66 24.79 -0.12
CA GLY A 440 -4.01 24.54 -0.56
C GLY A 440 -4.06 24.32 -2.06
N GLY A 441 -4.96 23.44 -2.49
CA GLY A 441 -5.02 23.04 -3.88
C GLY A 441 -6.38 22.52 -4.31
N VAL A 442 -6.52 22.40 -5.63
CA VAL A 442 -7.63 21.76 -6.31
C VAL A 442 -7.11 20.61 -7.14
N ASP A 443 -7.85 19.51 -7.15
CA ASP A 443 -7.57 18.36 -8.00
C ASP A 443 -8.81 17.95 -8.77
N ALA A 444 -8.58 17.35 -9.93
CA ALA A 444 -9.61 16.73 -10.72
C ALA A 444 -9.14 15.38 -11.21
N ARG A 445 -10.07 14.44 -11.20
CA ARG A 445 -9.92 13.15 -11.84
C ARG A 445 -11.03 12.94 -12.84
N VAL A 446 -10.65 12.69 -14.08
CA VAL A 446 -11.58 12.50 -15.17
C VAL A 446 -11.29 11.15 -15.82
N GLN A 447 -12.25 10.24 -15.74
CA GLN A 447 -12.20 9.00 -16.50
C GLN A 447 -12.59 9.31 -17.96
N LEU A 448 -11.67 9.05 -18.87
CA LEU A 448 -11.83 9.14 -20.31
C LEU A 448 -12.15 7.75 -20.91
N PRO A 449 -12.60 7.68 -22.18
CA PRO A 449 -12.79 6.40 -22.88
C PRO A 449 -11.53 5.53 -22.91
N ALA A 450 -11.71 4.24 -23.22
CA ALA A 450 -10.63 3.24 -23.33
C ALA A 450 -9.78 3.07 -22.05
N ASP A 451 -10.42 3.19 -20.87
CA ASP A 451 -9.80 3.02 -19.55
C ASP A 451 -8.64 4.00 -19.27
N VAL A 452 -8.67 5.18 -19.91
CA VAL A 452 -7.70 6.25 -19.69
C VAL A 452 -8.18 7.19 -18.57
N ASN A 453 -7.33 7.49 -17.60
CA ASN A 453 -7.59 8.45 -16.54
C ASN A 453 -6.74 9.71 -16.75
N LEU A 454 -7.36 10.87 -16.63
CA LEU A 454 -6.70 12.16 -16.53
C LEU A 454 -6.78 12.65 -15.09
N ASN A 455 -5.64 12.80 -14.43
CA ASN A 455 -5.53 13.43 -13.11
C ASN A 455 -4.88 14.80 -13.26
N LEU A 456 -5.44 15.79 -12.60
CA LEU A 456 -4.99 17.18 -12.61
C LEU A 456 -4.88 17.64 -11.17
N GLU A 457 -3.87 18.44 -10.88
CA GLU A 457 -3.72 19.14 -9.61
C GLU A 457 -3.07 20.51 -9.83
N TYR A 458 -3.58 21.48 -9.08
CA TYR A 458 -2.94 22.77 -8.86
C TYR A 458 -2.89 23.03 -7.37
N ALA A 459 -1.74 23.40 -6.83
CA ALA A 459 -1.59 23.76 -5.44
C ALA A 459 -0.72 25.00 -5.28
N ARG A 460 -0.92 25.70 -4.16
CA ARG A 460 -0.14 26.87 -3.77
C ARG A 460 0.19 26.81 -2.30
N GLU A 461 1.37 27.31 -1.96
CA GLU A 461 1.87 27.39 -0.59
C GLU A 461 1.99 28.85 -0.12
N TRP A 462 1.86 29.06 1.19
CA TRP A 462 2.04 30.34 1.87
C TRP A 462 2.72 30.13 3.22
N LYS A 463 3.81 30.88 3.47
CA LYS A 463 4.54 30.88 4.74
C LYS A 463 4.53 32.26 5.42
N ALA A 464 4.58 32.31 6.75
CA ALA A 464 4.72 33.56 7.50
C ALA A 464 5.41 33.39 8.86
N GLY A 465 5.92 34.50 9.42
CA GLY A 465 6.34 34.60 10.82
C GLY A 465 7.83 34.33 11.11
N GLY A 466 8.75 34.83 10.26
CA GLY A 466 10.19 34.87 10.57
C GLY A 466 11.05 33.79 9.92
N LEU A 467 10.49 33.01 9.00
CA LEU A 467 11.26 32.15 8.10
C LEU A 467 12.09 33.07 7.19
N LYS A 468 13.41 33.14 7.39
CA LYS A 468 14.30 33.80 6.43
C LYS A 468 14.21 33.01 5.13
N MET A 469 13.54 33.57 4.14
CA MET A 469 13.38 32.98 2.82
C MET A 469 13.79 34.04 1.78
N ALA A 470 14.22 33.60 0.60
CA ALA A 470 14.41 34.46 -0.57
C ALA A 470 13.08 35.17 -0.93
N ASP A 471 13.13 36.16 -1.83
CA ASP A 471 12.12 37.21 -2.10
C ASP A 471 10.63 36.81 -2.29
N SER A 472 10.26 35.53 -2.25
CA SER A 472 8.88 35.03 -2.38
C SER A 472 8.41 34.20 -1.18
N THR A 473 7.25 34.54 -0.62
CA THR A 473 6.58 33.82 0.49
C THR A 473 5.52 32.81 0.01
N ALA A 474 5.46 32.57 -1.30
CA ALA A 474 4.48 31.71 -1.92
C ALA A 474 5.00 31.14 -3.23
N ASP A 475 4.70 29.87 -3.47
CA ASP A 475 5.04 29.20 -4.71
C ASP A 475 3.93 28.22 -5.09
N ASP A 476 3.97 27.69 -6.31
CA ASP A 476 2.93 26.81 -6.83
C ASP A 476 3.43 25.48 -7.42
N LEU A 477 2.46 24.61 -7.62
CA LEU A 477 2.62 23.27 -8.15
C LEU A 477 1.55 23.05 -9.20
N ILE A 478 1.96 22.54 -10.36
CA ILE A 478 1.07 22.00 -11.39
C ILE A 478 1.40 20.53 -11.60
N PHE A 479 0.37 19.69 -11.63
CA PHE A 479 0.50 18.27 -11.92
C PHE A 479 -0.56 17.83 -12.93
N VAL A 480 -0.12 17.10 -13.95
CA VAL A 480 -0.98 16.50 -14.98
C VAL A 480 -0.51 15.07 -15.20
N GLN A 481 -1.43 14.12 -15.10
CA GLN A 481 -1.15 12.72 -15.39
C GLN A 481 -2.19 12.12 -16.32
N LEU A 482 -1.72 11.45 -17.36
CA LEU A 482 -2.51 10.59 -18.22
C LEU A 482 -2.11 9.14 -17.95
N ALA A 483 -3.05 8.33 -17.46
CA ALA A 483 -2.80 6.96 -17.06
C ALA A 483 -3.81 5.99 -17.68
N ARG A 484 -3.33 5.04 -18.49
CA ARG A 484 -4.09 3.85 -18.91
C ARG A 484 -3.53 2.65 -18.16
N ARG A 485 -4.37 1.98 -17.38
CA ARG A 485 -3.93 0.88 -16.50
C ARG A 485 -4.72 -0.37 -16.82
N THR A 486 -4.11 -1.23 -17.63
CA THR A 486 -4.65 -2.55 -17.95
C THR A 486 -3.62 -3.61 -17.57
N ASN A 487 -4.09 -4.83 -17.32
CA ASN A 487 -3.26 -5.97 -16.94
C ASN A 487 -2.17 -6.30 -17.96
N VAL A 488 -2.47 -6.09 -19.25
CA VAL A 488 -1.59 -6.43 -20.35
C VAL A 488 -0.70 -5.26 -20.73
N PHE A 489 -1.30 -4.08 -20.88
CA PHE A 489 -0.55 -2.87 -21.23
C PHE A 489 -0.96 -1.71 -20.33
N SER A 490 0.04 -1.11 -19.69
CA SER A 490 -0.13 0.10 -18.90
C SER A 490 0.76 1.22 -19.43
N LEU A 491 0.23 2.43 -19.44
CA LEU A 491 0.93 3.67 -19.79
C LEU A 491 0.63 4.70 -18.70
N ASP A 492 1.65 5.38 -18.22
CA ASP A 492 1.55 6.44 -17.22
C ASP A 492 2.46 7.59 -17.65
N ALA A 493 1.88 8.71 -18.06
CA ALA A 493 2.59 9.90 -18.46
C ALA A 493 2.26 11.03 -17.50
N VAL A 494 3.29 11.55 -16.81
CA VAL A 494 3.18 12.59 -15.79
C VAL A 494 3.97 13.80 -16.25
N TYR A 495 3.31 14.96 -16.28
CA TYR A 495 3.95 16.25 -16.28
C TYR A 495 3.78 16.88 -14.91
N ALA A 496 4.87 17.31 -14.29
CA ALA A 496 4.85 18.07 -13.06
C ALA A 496 5.66 19.35 -13.25
N ASP A 497 5.24 20.43 -12.61
CA ASP A 497 5.94 21.69 -12.48
C ASP A 497 5.88 22.09 -11.00
N ILE A 498 6.99 21.89 -10.29
CA ILE A 498 7.13 22.08 -8.84
C ILE A 498 8.03 23.29 -8.63
N GLY A 499 7.48 24.37 -8.09
CA GLY A 499 8.18 25.62 -7.82
C GLY A 499 9.45 25.45 -6.97
N GLU A 500 10.35 26.43 -7.06
CA GLU A 500 11.63 26.45 -6.36
C GLU A 500 11.49 26.44 -4.83
N HIS A 501 10.44 27.08 -4.33
CA HIS A 501 10.17 27.24 -2.91
C HIS A 501 8.90 26.50 -2.45
N PHE A 502 8.31 25.65 -3.31
CA PHE A 502 7.13 24.84 -2.97
C PHE A 502 7.52 23.65 -2.08
N ASN A 503 7.62 23.86 -0.77
CA ASN A 503 8.02 22.87 0.22
C ASN A 503 7.12 22.89 1.48
N PRO A 504 5.86 22.44 1.36
CA PRO A 504 4.93 22.37 2.48
C PRO A 504 5.42 21.41 3.55
N GLU A 505 5.63 21.93 4.77
CA GLU A 505 6.07 21.19 5.96
C GLU A 505 5.15 20.01 6.32
N THR A 506 3.87 20.10 5.97
CA THR A 506 2.90 19.03 6.22
C THR A 506 2.95 17.92 5.18
N GLY A 507 3.65 18.12 4.06
CA GLY A 507 3.62 17.25 2.89
C GLY A 507 4.83 16.33 2.74
N PHE A 508 4.87 15.65 1.59
CA PHE A 508 6.02 14.88 1.13
C PHE A 508 6.32 15.25 -0.34
N ILE A 509 7.18 16.25 -0.52
CA ILE A 509 7.69 16.67 -1.83
C ILE A 509 9.11 16.12 -1.96
N PRO A 510 9.39 15.15 -2.86
CA PRO A 510 10.70 14.53 -2.94
C PRO A 510 11.81 15.52 -3.25
N ARG A 511 11.57 16.44 -4.19
CA ARG A 511 12.48 17.52 -4.61
C ARG A 511 11.70 18.69 -5.21
N VAL A 512 12.20 19.90 -4.96
CA VAL A 512 11.66 21.17 -5.47
C VAL A 512 12.46 21.66 -6.68
N ASP A 513 12.02 22.76 -7.29
CA ASP A 513 12.62 23.38 -8.48
C ASP A 513 12.75 22.43 -9.67
N ARG A 514 11.66 21.74 -10.01
CA ARG A 514 11.66 20.74 -11.08
C ARG A 514 10.39 20.79 -11.90
N ARG A 515 10.56 20.81 -13.22
CA ARG A 515 9.48 20.68 -14.18
C ARG A 515 9.84 19.78 -15.34
N GLY A 516 8.88 18.99 -15.80
CA GLY A 516 9.09 18.15 -16.98
C GLY A 516 8.23 16.91 -17.01
N LEU A 517 8.65 15.98 -17.86
CA LEU A 517 7.85 14.82 -18.25
C LEU A 517 8.49 13.51 -17.78
N VAL A 518 7.66 12.65 -17.19
CA VAL A 518 7.96 11.26 -16.86
C VAL A 518 6.97 10.37 -17.61
N ILE A 519 7.46 9.44 -18.41
CA ILE A 519 6.63 8.44 -19.09
C ILE A 519 7.06 7.06 -18.63
N ARG A 520 6.11 6.23 -18.23
CA ARG A 520 6.30 4.84 -17.86
C ARG A 520 5.36 3.98 -18.67
N SER A 521 5.87 2.92 -19.26
CA SER A 521 5.06 1.91 -19.91
C SER A 521 5.39 0.53 -19.38
N ARG A 522 4.39 -0.34 -19.34
CA ARG A 522 4.52 -1.74 -18.94
C ARG A 522 3.72 -2.60 -19.88
N TYR A 523 4.37 -3.62 -20.42
CA TYR A 523 3.72 -4.78 -21.01
C TYR A 523 3.85 -5.94 -20.02
N ASN A 524 2.78 -6.67 -19.76
CA ASN A 524 2.77 -7.79 -18.83
C ASN A 524 1.82 -8.87 -19.33
N LYS A 525 2.34 -10.06 -19.65
CA LYS A 525 1.52 -11.18 -20.07
C LYS A 525 1.85 -12.41 -19.23
N GLN A 526 0.80 -13.03 -18.69
CA GLN A 526 0.88 -14.35 -18.07
C GLN A 526 0.53 -15.42 -19.10
N TYR A 527 1.17 -16.58 -18.98
CA TYR A 527 1.04 -17.71 -19.89
C TYR A 527 0.81 -18.98 -19.07
N LYS A 528 0.16 -19.96 -19.71
CA LYS A 528 -0.05 -21.29 -19.13
C LYS A 528 1.12 -22.20 -19.52
N GLY A 529 1.69 -22.92 -18.56
CA GLY A 529 2.77 -23.89 -18.78
C GLY A 529 4.14 -23.37 -18.33
N THR A 530 5.21 -23.86 -18.99
CA THR A 530 6.61 -23.60 -18.58
C THR A 530 7.00 -22.12 -18.60
N LEU A 531 6.58 -21.39 -19.63
CA LEU A 531 6.67 -19.94 -19.63
C LEU A 531 5.46 -19.44 -18.83
N GLU A 532 5.72 -18.76 -17.72
CA GLU A 532 4.67 -18.29 -16.80
C GLU A 532 4.40 -16.81 -17.03
N ARG A 533 5.45 -16.02 -17.29
CA ARG A 533 5.34 -14.57 -17.36
C ARG A 533 6.36 -13.93 -18.27
N LEU A 534 5.90 -13.00 -19.08
CA LEU A 534 6.74 -12.04 -19.77
C LEU A 534 6.32 -10.63 -19.36
N ARG A 535 7.27 -9.83 -18.88
CA ARG A 535 7.03 -8.43 -18.56
C ARG A 535 8.12 -7.56 -19.15
N GLY A 536 7.73 -6.46 -19.80
CA GLY A 536 8.63 -5.39 -20.20
C GLY A 536 8.20 -4.10 -19.53
N GLU A 537 9.14 -3.33 -19.01
CA GLU A 537 8.89 -2.00 -18.47
C GLU A 537 9.87 -1.00 -19.10
N ALA A 538 9.40 0.18 -19.45
CA ALA A 538 10.22 1.28 -19.93
C ALA A 538 9.86 2.56 -19.16
N GLU A 539 10.87 3.33 -18.80
CA GLU A 539 10.73 4.61 -18.12
C GLU A 539 11.63 5.63 -18.80
N TYR A 540 11.04 6.78 -19.13
CA TYR A 540 11.73 7.95 -19.65
C TYR A 540 11.39 9.14 -18.77
N GLU A 541 12.41 9.85 -18.29
CA GLU A 541 12.26 11.04 -17.46
C GLU A 541 13.14 12.15 -18.03
N ARG A 542 12.60 13.36 -18.10
CA ARG A 542 13.38 14.56 -18.40
C ARG A 542 12.82 15.75 -17.64
N LEU A 543 13.58 16.21 -16.66
CA LEU A 543 13.24 17.31 -15.78
C LEU A 543 14.27 18.43 -15.90
N VAL A 544 13.80 19.67 -15.86
CA VAL A 544 14.62 20.88 -15.81
C VAL A 544 14.20 21.73 -14.61
N ASN A 545 15.07 22.60 -14.13
CA ASN A 545 14.69 23.62 -13.14
C ASN A 545 13.99 24.82 -13.81
N HIS A 546 13.56 25.78 -12.99
CA HIS A 546 12.93 27.01 -13.47
C HIS A 546 13.90 27.91 -14.25
N ALA A 547 15.21 27.82 -13.96
CA ALA A 547 16.27 28.44 -14.75
C ALA A 547 16.49 27.78 -16.13
N GLY A 548 15.90 26.60 -16.38
CA GLY A 548 15.97 25.88 -17.65
C GLY A 548 17.16 24.91 -17.77
N GLU A 549 17.90 24.71 -16.69
CA GLU A 549 19.01 23.76 -16.58
C GLU A 549 18.48 22.34 -16.37
N LEU A 550 19.18 21.36 -16.92
CA LEU A 550 18.79 19.95 -16.79
C LEU A 550 19.07 19.48 -15.36
N THR A 551 18.03 19.03 -14.66
CA THR A 551 18.16 18.43 -13.32
C THR A 551 18.16 16.92 -13.38
N ASN A 552 17.35 16.33 -14.27
CA ASN A 552 17.22 14.88 -14.40
C ASN A 552 17.01 14.45 -15.85
N HIS A 553 17.65 13.35 -16.22
CA HIS A 553 17.36 12.66 -17.46
C HIS A 553 17.57 11.16 -17.27
N ARG A 554 16.47 10.40 -17.24
CA ARG A 554 16.48 8.96 -17.06
C ARG A 554 15.98 8.25 -18.30
N ALA A 555 16.70 7.20 -18.70
CA ALA A 555 16.19 6.17 -19.58
C ALA A 555 16.43 4.81 -18.91
N ARG A 556 15.36 4.06 -18.70
CA ARG A 556 15.40 2.77 -18.03
C ARG A 556 14.52 1.80 -18.78
N PHE A 557 15.06 0.61 -19.01
CA PHE A 557 14.32 -0.49 -19.61
C PHE A 557 14.50 -1.70 -18.70
N SER A 558 13.49 -2.53 -18.55
CA SER A 558 13.64 -3.81 -17.88
C SER A 558 12.77 -4.87 -18.51
N GLY A 559 13.31 -6.08 -18.58
CA GLY A 559 12.58 -7.27 -19.00
C GLY A 559 12.58 -8.27 -17.86
N LEU A 560 11.42 -8.86 -17.57
CA LEU A 560 11.27 -9.98 -16.65
C LEU A 560 10.70 -11.19 -17.39
N LEU A 561 11.34 -12.33 -17.15
CA LEU A 561 10.98 -13.65 -17.66
C LEU A 561 10.72 -14.57 -16.47
N GLY A 562 9.53 -15.17 -16.41
CA GLY A 562 9.14 -16.20 -15.44
C GLY A 562 9.06 -17.57 -16.12
N VAL A 563 9.80 -18.55 -15.60
CA VAL A 563 9.83 -19.93 -16.08
C VAL A 563 9.86 -20.88 -14.88
N ASN A 564 8.86 -21.74 -14.74
CA ASN A 564 8.78 -22.76 -13.68
C ASN A 564 9.09 -22.22 -12.26
N ASN A 565 8.40 -21.17 -11.83
CA ASN A 565 8.59 -20.44 -10.58
C ASN A 565 9.95 -19.73 -10.43
N ILE A 566 10.75 -19.67 -11.49
CA ILE A 566 12.00 -18.91 -11.53
C ILE A 566 11.79 -17.65 -12.35
N PHE A 567 12.05 -16.50 -11.73
CA PHE A 567 11.85 -15.19 -12.34
C PHE A 567 13.18 -14.47 -12.43
N PHE A 568 13.55 -14.07 -13.64
CA PHE A 568 14.74 -13.26 -13.88
C PHE A 568 14.31 -11.92 -14.46
N LEU A 569 14.84 -10.84 -13.89
CA LEU A 569 14.72 -9.50 -14.42
C LEU A 569 16.09 -8.92 -14.66
N LEU A 570 16.26 -8.27 -15.80
CA LEU A 570 17.41 -7.41 -16.10
C LEU A 570 16.91 -6.06 -16.55
N GLY A 571 17.53 -4.98 -16.06
CA GLY A 571 17.13 -3.64 -16.38
C GLY A 571 18.27 -2.64 -16.41
N PRO A 572 18.81 -2.32 -17.60
CA PRO A 572 19.75 -1.21 -17.75
C PRO A 572 19.09 0.14 -17.47
N GLU A 573 19.87 1.03 -16.88
CA GLU A 573 19.50 2.40 -16.56
C GLU A 573 20.64 3.35 -16.93
N TRP A 574 20.26 4.45 -17.56
CA TRP A 574 21.07 5.64 -17.74
C TRP A 574 20.38 6.78 -17.01
N TYR A 575 21.06 7.37 -16.03
CA TYR A 575 20.46 8.39 -15.21
C TYR A 575 21.41 9.55 -14.97
N TYR A 576 21.13 10.68 -15.61
CA TYR A 576 21.73 11.95 -15.23
C TYR A 576 20.89 12.57 -14.12
N HIS A 577 21.53 13.03 -13.05
CA HIS A 577 20.88 13.81 -12.01
C HIS A 577 21.83 14.82 -11.40
N VAL A 578 21.28 15.84 -10.73
CA VAL A 578 22.02 16.78 -9.90
C VAL A 578 21.78 16.39 -8.44
N ASN A 579 22.85 16.19 -7.68
CA ASN A 579 22.76 15.87 -6.24
C ASN A 579 22.41 17.11 -5.40
N ASP A 580 22.35 16.94 -4.09
CA ASP A 580 21.93 18.04 -3.18
C ASP A 580 23.02 19.12 -3.03
N ASN A 581 24.25 18.83 -3.46
CA ASN A 581 25.37 19.78 -3.53
C ASN A 581 25.46 20.51 -4.89
N ASN A 582 24.44 20.40 -5.74
CA ASN A 582 24.42 20.92 -7.11
C ASN A 582 25.49 20.33 -8.04
N GLU A 583 25.98 19.12 -7.76
CA GLU A 583 26.94 18.43 -8.60
C GLU A 583 26.22 17.53 -9.63
N PRO A 584 26.55 17.64 -10.93
CA PRO A 584 25.98 16.78 -11.95
C PRO A 584 26.63 15.39 -11.96
N LEU A 585 25.81 14.36 -11.90
CA LEU A 585 26.20 12.95 -11.87
C LEU A 585 25.56 12.21 -13.05
N THR A 586 26.20 11.14 -13.52
CA THR A 586 25.66 10.28 -14.57
C THR A 586 25.89 8.82 -14.26
N ASP A 587 24.81 8.16 -13.88
CA ASP A 587 24.77 6.75 -13.58
C ASP A 587 24.56 5.92 -14.84
N ARG A 588 25.23 4.77 -14.85
CA ARG A 588 25.08 3.71 -15.85
C ARG A 588 25.06 2.38 -15.11
N THR A 589 23.87 1.97 -14.71
CA THR A 589 23.70 0.77 -13.90
C THR A 589 22.87 -0.27 -14.63
N VAL A 590 23.07 -1.54 -14.27
CA VAL A 590 22.21 -2.64 -14.64
C VAL A 590 21.65 -3.19 -13.36
N ARG A 591 20.33 -3.08 -13.18
CA ARG A 591 19.62 -3.73 -12.08
C ARG A 591 19.25 -5.14 -12.50
N PHE A 592 19.33 -6.07 -11.56
CA PHE A 592 18.92 -7.43 -11.78
C PHE A 592 18.09 -7.94 -10.62
N PHE A 593 17.23 -8.89 -10.92
CA PHE A 593 16.55 -9.68 -9.94
C PHE A 593 16.51 -11.13 -10.41
N ALA A 594 16.70 -12.04 -9.47
CA ALA A 594 16.53 -13.47 -9.66
C ALA A 594 15.72 -14.01 -8.48
N GLY A 595 14.56 -14.55 -8.74
CA GLY A 595 13.67 -15.11 -7.72
C GLY A 595 13.32 -16.55 -8.04
N TRP A 596 13.25 -17.38 -7.01
CA TRP A 596 12.69 -18.73 -7.07
C TRP A 596 11.62 -18.83 -5.99
N PHE A 597 10.37 -19.04 -6.41
CA PHE A 597 9.19 -19.00 -5.54
C PHE A 597 8.39 -20.30 -5.63
N PRO A 598 8.92 -21.44 -5.17
CA PRO A 598 8.12 -22.66 -5.11
C PRO A 598 6.96 -22.50 -4.12
N PRO A 599 5.86 -23.27 -4.26
CA PRO A 599 4.58 -22.98 -3.61
C PRO A 599 4.55 -23.04 -2.07
N LYS A 600 5.59 -23.57 -1.41
CA LYS A 600 5.45 -24.03 -0.01
C LYS A 600 6.58 -23.65 0.94
N TYR A 601 7.78 -24.19 0.75
CA TYR A 601 8.75 -24.21 1.87
C TYR A 601 9.89 -23.21 1.78
N VAL A 602 10.29 -22.80 0.58
CA VAL A 602 11.47 -21.96 0.41
C VAL A 602 11.14 -20.87 -0.59
N GLN A 603 11.60 -19.65 -0.35
CA GLN A 603 11.60 -18.59 -1.35
C GLN A 603 12.99 -18.00 -1.34
N ILE A 604 13.59 -17.88 -2.53
CA ILE A 604 14.88 -17.24 -2.70
C ILE A 604 14.64 -16.05 -3.59
N ARG A 605 15.11 -14.89 -3.17
CA ARG A 605 15.10 -13.67 -3.95
C ARG A 605 16.48 -13.08 -3.91
N ASN A 606 16.99 -12.65 -5.04
CA ASN A 606 18.20 -11.87 -5.12
C ASN A 606 17.87 -10.63 -5.92
N THR A 607 18.11 -9.47 -5.34
CA THR A 607 18.07 -8.19 -6.06
C THR A 607 19.45 -7.59 -6.01
N GLY A 608 19.88 -6.98 -7.10
CA GLY A 608 21.16 -6.29 -7.11
C GLY A 608 21.25 -5.26 -8.22
N SER A 609 22.34 -4.54 -8.21
CA SER A 609 22.72 -3.64 -9.30
C SER A 609 24.23 -3.62 -9.45
N PHE A 610 24.70 -3.33 -10.65
CA PHE A 610 26.11 -3.11 -10.91
C PHE A 610 26.30 -2.05 -11.98
N GLY A 611 27.44 -1.36 -11.97
CA GLY A 611 27.78 -0.34 -12.96
C GLY A 611 28.40 0.88 -12.31
N VAL A 612 28.21 2.05 -12.91
CA VAL A 612 28.71 3.32 -12.36
C VAL A 612 27.54 4.06 -11.72
N ARG A 613 27.71 4.49 -10.46
CA ARG A 613 26.75 5.31 -9.71
C ARG A 613 27.51 6.38 -8.93
N ASP A 614 27.05 7.63 -8.95
CA ASP A 614 27.68 8.74 -8.22
C ASP A 614 29.19 8.84 -8.49
N ASN A 615 29.59 8.66 -9.76
CA ASN A 615 31.00 8.60 -10.22
C ASN A 615 31.85 7.45 -9.64
N LYS A 616 31.26 6.44 -9.01
CA LYS A 616 31.94 5.26 -8.47
C LYS A 616 31.51 3.99 -9.18
N ASP A 617 32.45 3.08 -9.41
CA ASP A 617 32.09 1.69 -9.74
C ASP A 617 31.34 1.11 -8.53
N THR A 618 30.13 0.61 -8.75
CA THR A 618 29.22 0.14 -7.71
C THR A 618 28.78 -1.27 -7.99
N PHE A 619 28.78 -2.12 -6.96
CA PHE A 619 28.18 -3.44 -6.97
C PHE A 619 27.33 -3.62 -5.70
N PHE A 620 26.02 -3.74 -5.88
CA PHE A 620 25.05 -3.97 -4.83
C PHE A 620 24.40 -5.34 -4.99
N ILE A 621 24.28 -6.08 -3.89
CA ILE A 621 23.55 -7.34 -3.87
C ILE A 621 22.80 -7.52 -2.55
N ARG A 622 21.57 -8.02 -2.67
CA ARG A 622 20.65 -8.28 -1.57
C ARG A 622 19.97 -9.65 -1.74
N PRO A 623 20.62 -10.76 -1.35
CA PRO A 623 19.94 -12.04 -1.26
C PRO A 623 19.02 -12.09 -0.05
N GLU A 624 17.86 -12.67 -0.26
CA GLU A 624 16.79 -12.90 0.69
C GLU A 624 16.35 -14.35 0.58
N ILE A 625 16.43 -15.08 1.69
CA ILE A 625 16.03 -16.48 1.75
C ILE A 625 14.97 -16.58 2.83
N THR A 626 13.77 -17.01 2.44
CA THR A 626 12.71 -17.36 3.39
C THR A 626 12.53 -18.86 3.41
N ILE A 627 12.53 -19.46 4.59
CA ILE A 627 12.27 -20.89 4.80
C ILE A 627 11.06 -21.01 5.73
N ARG A 628 10.10 -21.85 5.36
CA ARG A 628 8.87 -22.11 6.10
C ARG A 628 8.72 -23.60 6.37
N PRO A 629 9.37 -24.15 7.41
CA PRO A 629 9.27 -25.58 7.69
C PRO A 629 7.85 -26.03 8.01
N THR A 630 7.02 -25.12 8.53
CA THR A 630 5.59 -25.33 8.76
C THR A 630 4.82 -24.04 8.43
N ALA A 631 3.50 -24.11 8.29
CA ALA A 631 2.65 -22.93 8.15
C ALA A 631 2.76 -21.93 9.33
N LYS A 632 3.24 -22.37 10.49
CA LYS A 632 3.34 -21.57 11.72
C LYS A 632 4.74 -21.03 11.98
N LEU A 633 5.77 -21.51 11.29
CA LEU A 633 7.16 -21.15 11.57
C LEU A 633 7.84 -20.69 10.28
N SER A 634 8.40 -19.48 10.29
CA SER A 634 9.21 -18.97 9.20
C SER A 634 10.54 -18.41 9.68
N PHE A 635 11.55 -18.57 8.84
CA PHE A 635 12.88 -18.00 8.97
C PHE A 635 13.14 -17.14 7.74
N GLU A 636 13.65 -15.94 7.94
CA GLU A 636 14.06 -15.04 6.86
C GLU A 636 15.50 -14.60 7.11
N LEU A 637 16.35 -14.79 6.10
CA LEU A 637 17.71 -14.28 6.08
C LEU A 637 17.81 -13.24 4.97
N ILE A 638 18.09 -12.01 5.34
CA ILE A 638 18.35 -10.90 4.42
C ILE A 638 19.81 -10.52 4.59
N LEU A 639 20.57 -10.60 3.51
CA LEU A 639 21.91 -10.05 3.46
C LEU A 639 21.89 -8.87 2.50
N GLN A 640 22.71 -7.86 2.79
CA GLN A 640 22.89 -6.71 1.93
C GLN A 640 24.37 -6.38 1.91
N ARG A 641 24.92 -6.12 0.72
CA ARG A 641 26.28 -5.64 0.55
C ARG A 641 26.32 -4.61 -0.57
N LEU A 642 26.96 -3.49 -0.29
CA LEU A 642 27.30 -2.45 -1.23
C LEU A 642 28.82 -2.35 -1.27
N HIS A 643 29.41 -2.66 -2.42
CA HIS A 643 30.81 -2.37 -2.69
C HIS A 643 30.89 -1.20 -3.64
N GLU A 644 31.75 -0.25 -3.33
CA GLU A 644 32.05 0.87 -4.21
C GLU A 644 33.55 1.00 -4.40
N ARG A 645 33.93 1.64 -5.50
CA ARG A 645 35.31 1.93 -5.81
C ARG A 645 35.41 3.25 -6.56
N ALA A 646 36.23 4.15 -6.03
CA ALA A 646 36.54 5.41 -6.72
C ALA A 646 37.35 5.12 -7.99
N PRO A 647 37.21 5.93 -9.06
CA PRO A 647 37.89 5.71 -10.33
C PRO A 647 39.42 5.60 -10.22
N GLU A 648 40.03 6.33 -9.29
CA GLU A 648 41.48 6.30 -9.02
C GLU A 648 41.97 5.05 -8.29
N THR A 649 41.07 4.24 -7.74
CA THR A 649 41.42 3.09 -6.90
C THR A 649 41.18 1.77 -7.63
N THR A 650 42.06 0.78 -7.41
CA THR A 650 41.90 -0.55 -8.01
C THR A 650 41.15 -1.54 -7.11
N GLN A 651 41.11 -1.28 -5.80
CA GLN A 651 40.49 -2.15 -4.80
C GLN A 651 39.04 -1.73 -4.52
N TRP A 652 38.13 -2.70 -4.53
CA TRP A 652 36.77 -2.50 -4.04
C TRP A 652 36.77 -2.25 -2.54
N GLN A 653 36.01 -1.25 -2.11
CA GLN A 653 35.77 -0.94 -0.71
C GLN A 653 34.34 -1.37 -0.36
N LEU A 654 34.18 -2.07 0.76
CA LEU A 654 32.85 -2.39 1.28
C LEU A 654 32.30 -1.13 1.93
N SER A 655 31.41 -0.42 1.23
CA SER A 655 30.79 0.81 1.74
C SER A 655 29.77 0.48 2.82
N GLU A 656 28.92 -0.53 2.58
CA GLU A 656 27.85 -0.90 3.52
C GLU A 656 27.60 -2.42 3.50
N TRP A 657 27.30 -3.00 4.65
CA TRP A 657 26.67 -4.31 4.71
C TRP A 657 25.65 -4.40 5.83
N THR A 658 24.64 -5.24 5.61
CA THR A 658 23.63 -5.56 6.62
C THR A 658 23.38 -7.06 6.61
N ARG A 659 23.26 -7.68 7.78
CA ARG A 659 22.76 -9.05 7.93
C ARG A 659 21.58 -9.01 8.87
N ARG A 660 20.42 -9.44 8.38
CA ARG A 660 19.21 -9.51 9.18
C ARG A 660 18.67 -10.93 9.16
N PHE A 661 18.46 -11.47 10.34
CA PHE A 661 17.80 -12.75 10.55
C PHE A 661 16.47 -12.50 11.25
N ILE A 662 15.38 -13.08 10.76
CA ILE A 662 14.04 -12.93 11.31
C ILE A 662 13.46 -14.32 11.54
N VAL A 663 12.84 -14.52 12.69
CA VAL A 663 12.06 -15.70 13.02
C VAL A 663 10.63 -15.26 13.34
N ASN A 664 9.66 -15.92 12.73
CA ASN A 664 8.25 -15.73 13.09
C ASN A 664 7.66 -17.07 13.51
N TYR A 665 6.94 -17.07 14.63
CA TYR A 665 6.19 -18.23 15.08
C TYR A 665 4.75 -17.85 15.43
N GLN A 666 3.78 -18.51 14.82
CA GLN A 666 2.36 -18.33 15.09
C GLN A 666 1.87 -19.45 16.03
N PHE A 667 1.53 -19.11 17.27
CA PHE A 667 0.95 -20.07 18.21
C PHE A 667 -0.50 -20.41 17.85
N ALA A 668 -1.31 -19.39 17.60
CA ALA A 668 -2.72 -19.44 17.21
C ALA A 668 -3.06 -18.25 16.30
N GLN A 669 -4.22 -18.20 15.63
CA GLN A 669 -4.60 -17.15 14.65
C GLN A 669 -4.38 -15.71 15.16
N ARG A 670 -4.50 -15.47 16.47
CA ARG A 670 -4.30 -14.15 17.10
C ARG A 670 -3.17 -14.11 18.15
N MET A 671 -2.25 -15.06 18.12
CA MET A 671 -1.14 -15.16 19.07
C MET A 671 0.14 -15.55 18.35
N TYR A 672 1.14 -14.67 18.36
CA TYR A 672 2.38 -14.87 17.63
C TYR A 672 3.59 -14.28 18.35
N ALA A 673 4.77 -14.77 17.99
CA ALA A 673 6.03 -14.17 18.35
C ALA A 673 6.85 -13.89 17.08
N ARG A 674 7.60 -12.80 17.12
CA ARG A 674 8.56 -12.41 16.10
C ARG A 674 9.87 -12.05 16.78
N ALA A 675 10.99 -12.50 16.24
CA ALA A 675 12.29 -12.04 16.66
C ALA A 675 13.12 -11.67 15.44
N SER A 676 13.98 -10.66 15.56
CA SER A 676 15.00 -10.39 14.57
C SER A 676 16.31 -9.94 15.18
N ALA A 677 17.41 -10.28 14.53
CA ALA A 677 18.73 -9.73 14.83
C ALA A 677 19.27 -9.12 13.55
N GLN A 678 19.69 -7.86 13.63
CA GLN A 678 20.33 -7.12 12.55
C GLN A 678 21.72 -6.68 12.97
N PHE A 679 22.67 -6.78 12.05
CA PHE A 679 24.05 -6.33 12.21
C PHE A 679 24.46 -5.50 10.99
N THR A 680 25.11 -4.36 11.25
CA THR A 680 25.61 -3.42 10.22
C THR A 680 27.13 -3.21 10.40
N LEU A 681 27.79 -2.44 9.52
CA LEU A 681 29.18 -2.01 9.72
C LEU A 681 29.37 -1.30 11.08
N GLU A 682 30.59 -1.33 11.59
CA GLU A 682 31.08 -0.46 12.68
C GLU A 682 30.67 -0.72 14.15
N LYS A 683 30.02 -1.87 14.44
CA LYS A 683 29.62 -2.40 15.79
C LYS A 683 28.11 -2.33 16.04
N GLU A 684 27.35 -1.68 15.15
CA GLU A 684 25.90 -1.59 15.28
C GLU A 684 25.23 -2.96 15.28
N ARG A 685 24.36 -3.17 16.26
CA ARG A 685 23.46 -4.32 16.30
C ARG A 685 22.09 -3.90 16.79
N ARG A 686 21.05 -4.51 16.23
CA ARG A 686 19.67 -4.33 16.69
C ARG A 686 19.05 -5.71 16.87
N VAL A 687 18.75 -6.06 18.12
CA VAL A 687 18.01 -7.28 18.46
C VAL A 687 16.62 -6.87 18.88
N PHE A 688 15.63 -7.53 18.29
CA PHE A 688 14.22 -7.29 18.52
C PHE A 688 13.54 -8.62 18.83
N ALA A 689 12.68 -8.64 19.84
CA ALA A 689 11.76 -9.73 20.09
C ALA A 689 10.38 -9.17 20.47
N LEU A 690 9.33 -9.75 19.92
CA LEU A 690 7.95 -9.40 20.14
C LEU A 690 7.17 -10.67 20.46
N PHE A 691 6.35 -10.60 21.49
CA PHE A 691 5.20 -11.47 21.68
C PHE A 691 3.93 -10.62 21.59
N ALA A 692 2.98 -11.03 20.75
CA ALA A 692 1.71 -10.35 20.57
C ALA A 692 0.55 -11.32 20.75
N TYR A 693 -0.45 -10.88 21.51
CA TYR A 693 -1.71 -11.57 21.69
C TYR A 693 -2.87 -10.59 21.48
N GLU A 694 -3.71 -10.90 20.50
CA GLU A 694 -4.90 -10.12 20.19
C GLU A 694 -6.13 -10.92 20.62
N TYR A 695 -6.70 -10.57 21.78
CA TYR A 695 -7.87 -11.26 22.31
C TYR A 695 -9.10 -11.07 21.39
N ARG A 696 -9.26 -9.84 20.87
CA ARG A 696 -10.23 -9.47 19.83
C ARG A 696 -9.65 -8.32 18.99
N PRO A 697 -10.17 -8.07 17.77
CA PRO A 697 -9.71 -6.96 16.94
C PRO A 697 -9.60 -5.67 17.75
N GLU A 698 -8.46 -4.99 17.60
CA GLU A 698 -8.08 -3.76 18.31
C GLU A 698 -7.89 -3.88 19.85
N SER A 699 -8.06 -5.06 20.46
CA SER A 699 -7.76 -5.33 21.87
C SER A 699 -6.55 -6.25 21.97
N ASN A 700 -5.38 -5.64 22.15
CA ASN A 700 -4.10 -6.33 22.09
C ASN A 700 -3.29 -6.17 23.37
N PHE A 701 -2.52 -7.22 23.61
CA PHE A 701 -1.43 -7.24 24.55
C PHE A 701 -0.15 -7.54 23.76
N PHE A 702 0.90 -6.78 24.02
CA PHE A 702 2.19 -7.14 23.49
C PHE A 702 3.33 -6.77 24.42
N ILE A 703 4.39 -7.57 24.33
CA ILE A 703 5.67 -7.34 24.99
C ILE A 703 6.71 -7.30 23.89
N VAL A 704 7.50 -6.23 23.88
CA VAL A 704 8.65 -6.05 23.01
C VAL A 704 9.90 -5.95 23.85
N TYR A 705 10.99 -6.53 23.35
CA TYR A 705 12.34 -6.34 23.82
C TYR A 705 13.19 -5.82 22.65
N ASN A 706 13.89 -4.72 22.87
CA ASN A 706 14.92 -4.19 21.98
C ASN A 706 16.27 -4.15 22.71
N ASP A 707 17.33 -4.60 22.05
CA ASP A 707 18.74 -4.36 22.43
C ASP A 707 19.39 -3.71 21.21
N ASN A 708 19.58 -2.40 21.29
CA ASN A 708 20.17 -1.59 20.26
C ASN A 708 21.59 -1.23 20.70
N ARG A 709 22.54 -1.39 19.80
CA ARG A 709 23.89 -0.84 19.95
C ARG A 709 24.16 0.06 18.76
N ASP A 710 24.59 1.28 19.03
CA ASP A 710 24.93 2.26 17.99
C ASP A 710 26.38 2.11 17.51
N VAL A 711 26.80 3.05 16.64
CA VAL A 711 28.14 3.12 16.05
C VAL A 711 29.20 3.38 17.11
N ASP A 712 28.89 4.22 18.09
CA ASP A 712 29.78 4.57 19.20
C ASP A 712 29.92 3.41 20.21
N GLY A 713 29.07 2.39 20.08
CA GLY A 713 29.11 1.17 20.85
C GLY A 713 28.26 1.22 22.12
N ASP A 714 27.54 2.31 22.35
CA ASP A 714 26.59 2.49 23.44
C ASP A 714 25.42 1.52 23.25
N THR A 715 24.95 0.93 24.35
CA THR A 715 23.88 -0.06 24.33
C THR A 715 22.64 0.49 25.01
N GLU A 716 21.52 0.46 24.30
CA GLU A 716 20.19 0.76 24.79
C GLU A 716 19.36 -0.52 24.83
N ARG A 717 18.82 -0.85 26.01
CA ARG A 717 17.89 -1.97 26.19
C ARG A 717 16.53 -1.44 26.58
N ILE A 718 15.52 -1.76 25.78
CA ILE A 718 14.14 -1.34 26.01
C ILE A 718 13.28 -2.59 26.17
N VAL A 719 12.53 -2.65 27.26
CA VAL A 719 11.32 -3.48 27.34
C VAL A 719 10.14 -2.56 27.10
N PHE A 720 9.22 -2.96 26.24
CA PHE A 720 7.97 -2.21 26.02
C PHE A 720 6.79 -3.15 26.20
N ILE A 721 5.93 -2.83 27.15
CA ILE A 721 4.72 -3.59 27.44
C ILE A 721 3.54 -2.70 27.11
N LYS A 722 2.57 -3.22 26.37
CA LYS A 722 1.33 -2.51 26.07
C LYS A 722 0.10 -3.39 26.28
N ILE A 723 -0.92 -2.78 26.85
CA ILE A 723 -2.28 -3.33 26.92
C ILE A 723 -3.23 -2.30 26.32
N ALA A 724 -4.07 -2.72 25.39
CA ALA A 724 -5.16 -1.94 24.84
C ALA A 724 -6.46 -2.77 24.86
N HIS A 725 -7.58 -2.12 25.15
CA HIS A 725 -8.87 -2.80 25.26
C HIS A 725 -10.00 -2.00 24.59
N LEU A 726 -10.51 -2.50 23.47
CA LEU A 726 -11.61 -1.85 22.75
C LEU A 726 -12.96 -2.15 23.42
N LEU A 727 -13.58 -1.17 24.05
CA LEU A 727 -14.96 -1.22 24.51
C LEU A 727 -15.92 -0.78 23.40
N LYS A 728 -16.97 -1.57 23.16
CA LYS A 728 -18.06 -1.26 22.24
C LYS A 728 -19.33 -1.02 23.05
N THR A 729 -20.01 0.09 22.81
CA THR A 729 -21.26 0.40 23.50
C THR A 729 -22.30 0.97 22.55
N ASN A 730 -23.55 0.62 22.81
CA ASN A 730 -24.72 1.12 22.09
C ASN A 730 -25.33 2.36 22.80
N LEU A 731 -24.52 3.10 23.56
CA LEU A 731 -24.93 4.37 24.19
C LEU A 731 -25.65 5.24 23.15
N PHE A 732 -26.90 5.61 23.49
CA PHE A 732 -27.90 6.34 22.70
C PHE A 732 -28.50 5.57 21.54
#